data_AF-A0A9P7KJY6-F1
#
_entry.id   AF-A0A9P7KJY6-F1
#
_cell.length_a   1.000
_cell.length_b   1.000
_cell.length_c   1.000
_cell.angle_alpha   90.00
_cell.angle_beta   90.00
_cell.angle_gamma   90.00
#
_symmetry.space_group_name_H-M   'P 1'
#
loop_
_entity.id
_entity.type
_entity.pdbx_description
1 polymer ?
#
loop_
_entity_poly.entity_id
_entity_poly.type
_entity_poly.pdbx_seq_one_letter_code
_entity_poly.pdbx_strand_id
1 'polypeptide(L)'
;MSRPKLASATGTSFKIDIPKGWFTTISIVSRKTYNHLVTVKYEYSGFDRTARICDTYGVSNEVMKDIISGEVTLGIIPQDDPQTINIDAYYSTVGNIKRQALENDKYRSTRANVITNNKPASAPKEFPDYTTFLVGLINTYSSETARNTDLVQIFVEDEPASAQVPGAPEFDDVIIAVNILQGFAQPAPPPVDTGSQALTQTGKEAVQEYQQQFTDPTKPGPYIPIPPVIPVPVYPPSTLPVGILGAGVSGLYIAMILDTLGIKYEILEGSPRVGGRLYTHNFPTNQGKYQYYDVGAMRYPDTSFMQRTFDLARNRLGLKDQMLPYIRGNDNAFLNFNGVTVTKATNKVASANKTDIFNASETKGGNVPDSNVAAGSGVFWDVILGDLRQLFVDNTFDVAFQKLKDLDGHTVTSYLTFVKKIPYNVIKWYETMESRTGLFDQSLTETVLASLVFNDPRFQGKDIDWFCFDGGSEIIHKAMTDRIQTKPVLNHRAVILKETDNGQSVTVTFDLSGGPRQLAVSQIEKKYSNVISTMSMACLRMVDLDKIYLSNGQRGAIRQLTYTPSIKIGLQFKTPWWEKLGIVGGQSSTDRPIRDVVYPSYGPDQSHTGYQNFKKSNCMIASYSGMQDSQRMGGLMKGRGTPEEKILLDLVMRDLAALHNVNVDDLWNEYEDYYPWDFYRDQFQLGAFCQFGPGQFKYTYPYLTQPASRQQRLHFAGDATSTFHGWVAGALNSAWRAVLGLLLAHPEINPNPSEDIVAKFKNLWGPSEEWDPKDIAVHNYIAQELTKIQATP
;
A
#
# COMPACT_ATOMS: atom_id res chain seq x y z
N MET A 1 39.99 -0.70 26.58
CA MET A 1 40.02 -2.17 26.40
C MET A 1 41.40 -2.56 25.89
N SER A 2 41.67 -3.83 25.57
CA SER A 2 42.69 -4.13 24.56
C SER A 2 42.28 -3.48 23.22
N ARG A 3 43.26 -3.17 22.37
CA ARG A 3 43.03 -2.79 20.96
C ARG A 3 43.06 -4.04 20.07
N PRO A 4 42.43 -4.01 18.89
CA PRO A 4 42.67 -4.99 17.84
C PRO A 4 44.17 -5.13 17.52
N LYS A 5 44.62 -6.35 17.24
CA LYS A 5 46.03 -6.65 16.97
C LYS A 5 46.19 -7.71 15.90
N LEU A 6 47.26 -7.59 15.11
CA LEU A 6 47.73 -8.69 14.26
C LEU A 6 48.22 -9.82 15.18
N ALA A 7 47.51 -10.95 15.17
CA ALA A 7 47.79 -12.12 15.99
C ALA A 7 48.90 -12.98 15.37
N SER A 8 48.86 -13.13 14.05
CA SER A 8 49.89 -13.76 13.24
C SER A 8 49.77 -13.34 11.78
N ALA A 9 50.89 -13.20 11.07
CA ALA A 9 50.94 -13.21 9.61
C ALA A 9 51.93 -14.29 9.15
N THR A 10 51.54 -15.13 8.21
CA THR A 10 52.35 -16.25 7.72
C THR A 10 52.11 -16.40 6.22
N GLY A 11 53.06 -15.90 5.42
CA GLY A 11 52.87 -15.70 3.98
C GLY A 11 51.74 -14.71 3.73
N THR A 12 50.62 -15.21 3.18
CA THR A 12 49.40 -14.45 2.89
C THR A 12 48.17 -14.94 3.67
N SER A 13 48.38 -15.77 4.69
CA SER A 13 47.39 -15.99 5.75
C SER A 13 47.68 -15.00 6.88
N PHE A 14 46.72 -14.17 7.27
CA PHE A 14 46.86 -13.28 8.41
C PHE A 14 45.64 -13.31 9.32
N LYS A 15 45.90 -13.17 10.62
CA LYS A 15 44.92 -13.29 11.69
C LYS A 15 44.88 -12.00 12.50
N ILE A 16 43.69 -11.44 12.69
CA ILE A 16 43.48 -10.23 13.48
C ILE A 16 42.61 -10.61 14.68
N ASP A 17 43.16 -10.43 15.88
CA ASP A 17 42.38 -10.55 17.12
C ASP A 17 41.59 -9.26 17.34
N ILE A 18 40.30 -9.42 17.56
CA ILE A 18 39.32 -8.36 17.73
C ILE A 18 38.74 -8.49 19.14
N PRO A 19 38.93 -7.49 20.02
CA PRO A 19 38.31 -7.49 21.33
C PRO A 19 36.78 -7.40 21.18
N LYS A 20 36.05 -7.94 22.15
CA LYS A 20 34.59 -7.81 22.21
C LYS A 20 34.14 -6.35 22.13
N GLY A 21 32.99 -6.10 21.49
CA GLY A 21 32.43 -4.76 21.33
C GLY A 21 33.08 -3.90 20.24
N TRP A 22 33.96 -4.41 19.39
CA TRP A 22 34.52 -3.67 18.23
C TRP A 22 33.81 -4.03 16.92
N PHE A 23 33.44 -3.02 16.13
CA PHE A 23 32.87 -3.17 14.79
C PHE A 23 33.97 -3.30 13.74
N THR A 24 33.78 -4.09 12.69
CA THR A 24 34.75 -4.26 11.60
C THR A 24 34.14 -4.09 10.21
N THR A 25 34.87 -3.41 9.32
CA THR A 25 34.59 -3.38 7.87
C THR A 25 35.83 -3.81 7.09
N ILE A 26 35.63 -4.63 6.06
CA ILE A 26 36.69 -5.08 5.15
C ILE A 26 36.30 -4.70 3.72
N SER A 27 37.15 -3.94 3.03
CA SER A 27 37.00 -3.60 1.62
C SER A 27 38.28 -3.97 0.87
N ILE A 28 38.16 -4.40 -0.39
CA ILE A 28 39.27 -4.99 -1.14
C ILE A 28 39.28 -4.46 -2.58
N VAL A 29 40.45 -4.07 -3.08
CA VAL A 29 40.66 -3.61 -4.46
C VAL A 29 41.70 -4.49 -5.13
N SER A 30 41.34 -5.09 -6.26
CA SER A 30 42.28 -5.77 -7.16
C SER A 30 42.92 -4.75 -8.08
N ARG A 31 44.26 -4.77 -8.20
CA ARG A 31 45.02 -3.80 -9.01
C ARG A 31 45.41 -4.35 -10.38
N LYS A 32 45.54 -5.67 -10.54
CA LYS A 32 45.93 -6.32 -11.80
C LYS A 32 44.73 -6.93 -12.54
N THR A 33 44.93 -7.31 -13.80
CA THR A 33 43.89 -7.84 -14.68
C THR A 33 43.70 -9.37 -14.59
N TYR A 34 44.19 -10.03 -13.53
CA TYR A 34 44.13 -11.48 -13.36
C TYR A 34 43.31 -11.88 -12.13
N ASN A 35 42.81 -13.12 -12.08
CA ASN A 35 41.83 -13.55 -11.08
C ASN A 35 42.42 -13.47 -9.66
N HIS A 36 41.67 -12.87 -8.74
CA HIS A 36 41.91 -12.90 -7.29
C HIS A 36 40.70 -13.40 -6.50
N LEU A 37 40.99 -14.07 -5.39
CA LEU A 37 40.02 -14.42 -4.36
C LEU A 37 40.64 -14.13 -2.98
N VAL A 38 39.94 -13.36 -2.16
CA VAL A 38 40.22 -13.24 -0.74
C VAL A 38 39.07 -13.90 0.03
N THR A 39 39.41 -14.82 0.93
CA THR A 39 38.44 -15.43 1.85
C THR A 39 38.60 -14.84 3.24
N VAL A 40 37.49 -14.44 3.85
CA VAL A 40 37.46 -13.90 5.22
C VAL A 40 36.65 -14.86 6.08
N LYS A 41 37.33 -15.51 7.03
CA LYS A 41 36.76 -16.50 7.95
C LYS A 41 36.64 -15.87 9.34
N TYR A 42 35.41 -15.76 9.82
CA TYR A 42 35.03 -15.11 11.08
C TYR A 42 33.86 -15.86 11.71
N GLU A 43 33.62 -15.67 12.99
CA GLU A 43 32.47 -16.24 13.68
C GLU A 43 31.35 -15.20 13.78
N TYR A 44 30.10 -15.61 13.67
CA TYR A 44 28.94 -14.75 13.88
C TYR A 44 27.88 -15.47 14.70
N SER A 45 27.59 -14.94 15.90
CA SER A 45 26.61 -15.51 16.83
C SER A 45 26.85 -17.00 17.14
N GLY A 46 28.10 -17.41 17.37
CA GLY A 46 28.45 -18.81 17.67
C GLY A 46 28.54 -19.74 16.45
N PHE A 47 28.52 -19.20 15.21
CA PHE A 47 28.67 -19.99 13.98
C PHE A 47 29.77 -19.46 13.07
N ASP A 48 30.59 -20.35 12.52
CA ASP A 48 31.55 -20.02 11.47
C ASP A 48 30.88 -19.39 10.23
N ARG A 49 31.57 -18.41 9.63
CA ARG A 49 31.23 -17.75 8.38
C ARG A 49 32.47 -17.65 7.51
N THR A 50 32.28 -17.70 6.19
CA THR A 50 33.35 -17.50 5.19
C THR A 50 32.82 -16.66 4.04
N ALA A 51 33.12 -15.36 4.06
CA ALA A 51 32.93 -14.49 2.89
C ALA A 51 33.99 -14.81 1.83
N ARG A 52 33.65 -14.61 0.55
CA ARG A 52 34.48 -14.97 -0.59
C ARG A 52 34.44 -13.85 -1.61
N ILE A 53 35.43 -12.97 -1.53
CA ILE A 53 35.48 -11.68 -2.22
C ILE A 53 36.43 -11.81 -3.43
N CYS A 54 35.95 -11.51 -4.64
CA CYS A 54 36.70 -11.71 -5.89
C CYS A 54 36.56 -10.55 -6.89
N ASP A 55 37.46 -10.48 -7.87
CA ASP A 55 37.43 -9.56 -9.00
C ASP A 55 36.83 -10.17 -10.28
N THR A 56 36.79 -9.37 -11.34
CA THR A 56 36.47 -9.76 -12.71
C THR A 56 37.75 -9.91 -13.53
N TYR A 57 38.02 -11.11 -14.05
CA TYR A 57 39.19 -11.35 -14.92
C TYR A 57 39.24 -10.37 -16.10
N GLY A 58 40.43 -9.84 -16.38
CA GLY A 58 40.65 -8.81 -17.41
C GLY A 58 40.47 -7.37 -16.92
N VAL A 59 39.97 -7.14 -15.71
CA VAL A 59 39.72 -5.79 -15.15
C VAL A 59 40.74 -5.48 -14.06
N SER A 60 41.45 -4.36 -14.19
CA SER A 60 42.32 -3.80 -13.14
C SER A 60 41.60 -2.68 -12.38
N ASN A 61 42.04 -2.42 -11.14
CA ASN A 61 41.49 -1.40 -10.25
C ASN A 61 40.01 -1.61 -9.85
N GLU A 62 39.51 -2.85 -9.88
CA GLU A 62 38.14 -3.17 -9.46
C GLU A 62 38.03 -3.31 -7.93
N VAL A 63 37.00 -2.69 -7.34
CA VAL A 63 36.56 -3.01 -5.97
C VAL A 63 35.88 -4.38 -5.99
N MET A 64 36.52 -5.35 -5.34
CA MET A 64 36.14 -6.76 -5.36
C MET A 64 34.82 -6.99 -4.61
N LYS A 65 34.05 -8.00 -5.03
CA LYS A 65 32.70 -8.28 -4.54
C LYS A 65 32.59 -9.67 -3.93
N ASP A 66 31.82 -9.81 -2.86
CA ASP A 66 31.48 -11.12 -2.31
C ASP A 66 30.57 -11.91 -3.28
N ILE A 67 30.90 -13.18 -3.55
CA ILE A 67 30.22 -14.00 -4.57
C ILE A 67 28.79 -14.41 -4.22
N ILE A 68 28.34 -14.24 -2.97
CA ILE A 68 27.00 -14.65 -2.53
C ILE A 68 26.08 -13.42 -2.45
N SER A 69 26.55 -12.35 -1.81
CA SER A 69 25.79 -11.13 -1.57
C SER A 69 25.93 -10.08 -2.67
N GLY A 70 27.03 -10.09 -3.44
CA GLY A 70 27.36 -9.05 -4.41
C GLY A 70 27.94 -7.77 -3.80
N GLU A 71 28.05 -7.70 -2.47
CA GLU A 71 28.51 -6.52 -1.74
C GLU A 71 30.01 -6.24 -1.92
N VAL A 72 30.37 -4.96 -1.94
CA VAL A 72 31.76 -4.45 -2.09
C VAL A 72 32.49 -4.23 -0.75
N THR A 73 31.76 -4.31 0.38
CA THR A 73 32.30 -4.15 1.73
C THR A 73 31.68 -5.19 2.64
N LEU A 74 32.51 -6.02 3.26
CA LEU A 74 32.08 -6.97 4.30
C LEU A 74 32.00 -6.24 5.65
N GLY A 75 30.80 -6.12 6.21
CA GLY A 75 30.57 -5.63 7.57
C GLY A 75 30.42 -6.77 8.57
N ILE A 76 31.12 -6.69 9.70
CA ILE A 76 31.03 -7.63 10.83
C ILE A 76 30.67 -6.81 12.07
N ILE A 77 29.44 -6.96 12.55
CA ILE A 77 28.92 -6.21 13.70
C ILE A 77 29.64 -6.63 15.01
N PRO A 78 29.71 -5.77 16.03
CA PRO A 78 30.32 -6.11 17.31
C PRO A 78 29.80 -7.42 17.90
N GLN A 79 30.67 -8.17 18.56
CA GLN A 79 30.38 -9.47 19.17
C GLN A 79 30.68 -9.39 20.68
N ASP A 80 29.95 -10.17 21.48
CA ASP A 80 30.02 -10.15 22.95
C ASP A 80 31.26 -10.84 23.53
N ASP A 81 31.92 -11.69 22.74
CA ASP A 81 33.20 -12.34 23.04
C ASP A 81 34.29 -11.90 22.06
N PRO A 82 35.59 -11.97 22.45
CA PRO A 82 36.69 -11.68 21.55
C PRO A 82 36.77 -12.72 20.43
N GLN A 83 37.08 -12.27 19.21
CA GLN A 83 37.16 -13.13 18.03
C GLN A 83 38.50 -12.98 17.29
N THR A 84 38.85 -13.96 16.46
CA THR A 84 39.99 -13.87 15.54
C THR A 84 39.50 -14.02 14.11
N ILE A 85 39.55 -12.95 13.31
CA ILE A 85 39.31 -13.03 11.87
C ILE A 85 40.55 -13.62 11.20
N ASN A 86 40.36 -14.58 10.30
CA ASN A 86 41.41 -15.17 9.47
C ASN A 86 41.17 -14.74 8.02
N ILE A 87 42.18 -14.16 7.37
CA ILE A 87 42.11 -13.70 5.99
C ILE A 87 43.16 -14.45 5.17
N ASP A 88 42.73 -15.10 4.09
CA ASP A 88 43.57 -15.84 3.14
C ASP A 88 43.36 -15.29 1.73
N ALA A 89 44.44 -15.12 0.95
CA ALA A 89 44.40 -14.61 -0.42
C ALA A 89 45.01 -15.57 -1.45
N TYR A 90 44.37 -15.62 -2.62
CA TYR A 90 44.65 -16.53 -3.73
C TYR A 90 44.57 -15.79 -5.08
N TYR A 91 45.35 -16.23 -6.07
CA TYR A 91 45.41 -15.61 -7.40
C TYR A 91 45.63 -16.62 -8.54
N SER A 92 45.27 -16.24 -9.78
CA SER A 92 45.77 -16.90 -10.98
C SER A 92 45.69 -16.05 -12.25
N THR A 93 46.76 -16.09 -13.04
CA THR A 93 46.87 -15.50 -14.38
C THR A 93 45.96 -16.16 -15.43
N VAL A 94 45.43 -17.35 -15.16
CA VAL A 94 44.55 -18.10 -16.09
C VAL A 94 43.09 -17.70 -15.91
N GLY A 95 42.48 -17.14 -16.96
CA GLY A 95 41.09 -16.64 -16.92
C GLY A 95 40.02 -17.70 -16.67
N ASN A 96 40.17 -18.89 -17.27
CA ASN A 96 39.13 -19.94 -17.27
C ASN A 96 39.06 -20.79 -15.98
N ILE A 97 39.49 -20.26 -14.83
CA ILE A 97 39.39 -20.95 -13.54
C ILE A 97 38.05 -20.65 -12.87
N LYS A 98 37.30 -21.69 -12.50
CA LYS A 98 36.10 -21.55 -11.66
C LYS A 98 36.52 -21.00 -10.29
N ARG A 99 35.92 -19.90 -9.83
CA ARG A 99 36.28 -19.20 -8.58
C ARG A 99 36.45 -20.12 -7.36
N GLN A 100 35.61 -21.14 -7.19
CA GLN A 100 35.73 -22.15 -6.12
C GLN A 100 37.02 -22.98 -6.17
N ALA A 101 37.60 -23.20 -7.34
CA ALA A 101 38.87 -23.91 -7.51
C ALA A 101 40.11 -23.03 -7.26
N LEU A 102 39.91 -21.70 -7.10
CA LEU A 102 40.97 -20.76 -6.74
C LEU A 102 41.29 -20.81 -5.23
N GLU A 103 40.34 -21.26 -4.41
CA GLU A 103 40.51 -21.54 -2.97
C GLU A 103 41.30 -22.86 -2.75
N ASN A 104 42.55 -22.87 -3.23
CA ASN A 104 43.47 -24.00 -3.13
C ASN A 104 44.89 -23.46 -2.92
N ASP A 105 45.67 -24.03 -2.00
CA ASP A 105 46.97 -23.45 -1.63
C ASP A 105 48.00 -23.42 -2.76
N LYS A 106 47.82 -24.17 -3.87
CA LYS A 106 48.65 -24.01 -5.08
C LYS A 106 48.46 -22.67 -5.81
N TYR A 107 47.39 -21.95 -5.49
CA TYR A 107 47.06 -20.60 -5.97
C TYR A 107 47.23 -19.54 -4.87
N ARG A 108 47.74 -19.90 -3.69
CA ARG A 108 47.93 -18.94 -2.59
C ARG A 108 48.94 -17.85 -2.99
N SER A 109 48.59 -16.60 -2.72
CA SER A 109 49.46 -15.45 -2.98
C SER A 109 50.76 -15.53 -2.18
N THR A 110 51.87 -14.98 -2.70
CA THR A 110 53.20 -15.30 -2.15
C THR A 110 53.64 -14.47 -0.94
N ARG A 111 53.34 -13.17 -0.89
CA ARG A 111 53.78 -12.27 0.18
C ARG A 111 52.67 -11.29 0.56
N ALA A 112 52.63 -10.90 1.84
CA ALA A 112 51.79 -9.83 2.36
C ALA A 112 52.61 -8.89 3.24
N ASN A 113 52.28 -7.60 3.24
CA ASN A 113 52.78 -6.60 4.20
C ASN A 113 51.59 -5.91 4.87
N VAL A 114 51.62 -5.82 6.21
CA VAL A 114 50.49 -5.36 7.04
C VAL A 114 50.87 -4.08 7.78
N ILE A 115 50.38 -2.94 7.27
CA ILE A 115 50.53 -1.64 7.91
C ILE A 115 49.40 -1.48 8.94
N THR A 116 49.76 -1.35 10.23
CA THR A 116 48.80 -1.09 11.31
C THR A 116 48.81 0.38 11.68
N ASN A 117 47.72 1.10 11.41
CA ASN A 117 47.49 2.46 11.90
C ASN A 117 46.49 2.43 13.07
N ASN A 118 46.77 3.15 14.15
CA ASN A 118 45.88 3.26 15.30
C ASN A 118 45.48 4.72 15.50
N LYS A 119 44.36 4.97 16.20
CA LYS A 119 44.07 6.32 16.71
C LYS A 119 45.29 6.87 17.47
N PRO A 120 45.88 8.00 17.03
CA PRO A 120 47.05 8.57 17.69
C PRO A 120 46.67 9.16 19.05
N ALA A 121 47.60 9.17 20.00
CA ALA A 121 47.36 9.68 21.36
C ALA A 121 46.99 11.18 21.42
N SER A 122 47.25 11.92 20.34
CA SER A 122 46.89 13.32 20.15
C SER A 122 45.51 13.55 19.52
N ALA A 123 44.82 12.51 19.01
CA ALA A 123 43.46 12.66 18.49
C ALA A 123 42.46 12.92 19.63
N PRO A 124 41.45 13.79 19.43
CA PRO A 124 40.53 14.17 20.50
C PRO A 124 39.83 12.96 21.14
N LYS A 125 39.59 13.02 22.46
CA LYS A 125 39.15 11.87 23.26
C LYS A 125 37.79 11.33 22.82
N GLU A 126 36.93 12.23 22.34
CA GLU A 126 35.59 12.04 21.81
C GLU A 126 35.52 11.24 20.49
N PHE A 127 36.62 11.14 19.72
CA PHE A 127 36.66 10.18 18.61
C PHE A 127 36.67 8.75 19.17
N PRO A 128 35.89 7.80 18.62
CA PRO A 128 36.00 6.39 18.98
C PRO A 128 37.43 5.88 18.74
N ASP A 129 37.90 4.94 19.58
CA ASP A 129 39.20 4.32 19.35
C ASP A 129 39.14 3.42 18.11
N TYR A 130 40.21 3.41 17.31
CA TYR A 130 40.24 2.67 16.05
C TYR A 130 41.60 2.06 15.77
N THR A 131 41.57 0.94 15.06
CA THR A 131 42.72 0.28 14.45
C THR A 131 42.38 -0.06 13.00
N THR A 132 43.18 0.44 12.07
CA THR A 132 43.08 0.14 10.65
C THR A 132 44.29 -0.70 10.25
N PHE A 133 44.05 -1.86 9.63
CA PHE A 133 45.08 -2.64 8.95
C PHE A 133 44.94 -2.41 7.44
N LEU A 134 45.97 -1.87 6.82
CA LEU A 134 46.12 -1.83 5.36
C LEU A 134 47.08 -2.94 4.97
N VAL A 135 46.65 -3.83 4.08
CA VAL A 135 47.46 -4.98 3.63
C VAL A 135 47.67 -4.91 2.12
N GLY A 136 48.94 -4.91 1.71
CA GLY A 136 49.35 -5.07 0.31
C GLY A 136 49.90 -6.47 0.06
N LEU A 137 49.54 -7.06 -1.09
CA LEU A 137 49.99 -8.39 -1.50
C LEU A 137 50.98 -8.32 -2.68
N ILE A 138 51.81 -9.35 -2.84
CA ILE A 138 52.66 -9.57 -4.02
C ILE A 138 52.64 -11.05 -4.44
N ASN A 139 52.59 -11.29 -5.74
CA ASN A 139 52.58 -12.58 -6.42
C ASN A 139 53.84 -12.77 -7.31
N THR A 140 54.97 -13.16 -6.72
CA THR A 140 56.25 -13.34 -7.45
C THR A 140 56.37 -14.74 -8.08
N TYR A 141 56.79 -14.81 -9.35
CA TYR A 141 57.17 -16.07 -10.00
C TYR A 141 58.65 -16.40 -9.78
N SER A 142 58.94 -17.57 -9.21
CA SER A 142 60.29 -18.11 -8.89
C SER A 142 61.07 -17.35 -7.79
N SER A 143 62.31 -17.78 -7.54
CA SER A 143 62.97 -17.73 -6.23
C SER A 143 64.10 -16.70 -6.09
N GLU A 144 64.11 -15.91 -5.00
CA GLU A 144 65.33 -15.61 -4.23
C GLU A 144 65.08 -14.94 -2.85
N THR A 145 66.15 -14.57 -2.14
CA THR A 145 66.23 -14.55 -0.66
C THR A 145 66.25 -13.14 -0.01
N ALA A 146 65.48 -13.01 1.08
CA ALA A 146 65.45 -12.02 2.17
C ALA A 146 66.45 -10.82 2.26
N ARG A 147 65.92 -9.68 2.75
CA ARG A 147 66.54 -8.84 3.81
C ARG A 147 65.51 -7.93 4.52
N ASN A 148 65.80 -7.53 5.75
CA ASN A 148 65.03 -6.54 6.53
C ASN A 148 65.54 -5.11 6.31
N THR A 149 64.66 -4.12 6.45
CA THR A 149 64.99 -2.81 7.07
C THR A 149 63.72 -2.11 7.54
N ASP A 150 63.79 -1.41 8.67
CA ASP A 150 62.63 -0.74 9.28
C ASP A 150 62.35 0.64 8.67
N LEU A 151 61.23 0.80 7.96
CA LEU A 151 60.46 2.05 7.77
C LEU A 151 59.17 1.73 7.00
N VAL A 152 58.02 2.31 7.38
CA VAL A 152 56.70 1.86 6.90
C VAL A 152 55.98 2.93 6.06
N GLN A 153 56.12 2.86 4.73
CA GLN A 153 55.26 3.58 3.76
C GLN A 153 55.08 2.81 2.42
N ILE A 154 53.82 2.45 2.12
CA ILE A 154 53.13 2.48 0.80
C ILE A 154 53.61 1.55 -0.38
N PHE A 155 52.61 1.17 -1.18
CA PHE A 155 52.42 0.18 -2.28
C PHE A 155 53.18 0.42 -3.65
N VAL A 156 53.32 -0.54 -4.62
CA VAL A 156 54.09 -0.46 -5.94
C VAL A 156 53.45 0.50 -7.02
N GLU A 157 53.70 0.51 -8.36
CA GLU A 157 53.78 -0.51 -9.47
C GLU A 157 54.91 -0.21 -10.50
N ASP A 158 55.56 -1.12 -11.27
CA ASP A 158 55.74 -2.60 -11.27
C ASP A 158 56.67 -3.02 -12.47
N GLU A 159 57.92 -3.51 -12.28
CA GLU A 159 58.81 -4.07 -13.36
C GLU A 159 60.13 -4.76 -12.85
N PRO A 160 60.85 -5.57 -13.67
CA PRO A 160 62.14 -6.19 -13.34
C PRO A 160 63.29 -5.19 -13.08
N ALA A 161 64.28 -5.61 -12.27
CA ALA A 161 65.34 -4.75 -11.71
C ALA A 161 66.14 -3.90 -12.72
N SER A 162 66.28 -4.34 -13.98
CA SER A 162 66.98 -3.59 -15.04
C SER A 162 66.21 -2.39 -15.60
N ALA A 163 64.90 -2.29 -15.32
CA ALA A 163 64.03 -1.21 -15.78
C ALA A 163 63.65 -0.21 -14.66
N GLN A 164 64.18 -0.40 -13.44
CA GLN A 164 63.86 0.44 -12.28
C GLN A 164 64.29 1.89 -12.48
N VAL A 165 63.33 2.81 -12.27
CA VAL A 165 63.66 4.19 -11.88
C VAL A 165 64.02 4.18 -10.39
N PRO A 166 65.23 4.61 -9.97
CA PRO A 166 65.63 4.54 -8.57
C PRO A 166 64.72 5.37 -7.65
N GLY A 167 64.00 4.68 -6.75
CA GLY A 167 63.14 5.31 -5.73
C GLY A 167 61.65 4.98 -5.76
N ALA A 168 61.21 3.98 -6.54
CA ALA A 168 59.82 3.50 -6.55
C ALA A 168 59.54 2.44 -5.43
N PRO A 169 58.30 2.35 -4.90
CA PRO A 169 57.85 1.45 -3.80
C PRO A 169 57.47 0.00 -4.22
N GLU A 170 57.04 -0.88 -3.27
CA GLU A 170 57.11 -2.37 -3.42
C GLU A 170 55.89 -3.29 -2.97
N PHE A 171 54.60 -2.88 -2.88
CA PHE A 171 53.47 -3.86 -2.66
C PHE A 171 52.15 -3.50 -3.41
N ASP A 172 51.55 -4.29 -4.31
CA ASP A 172 50.47 -3.74 -5.20
C ASP A 172 49.30 -4.65 -5.59
N ASP A 173 49.51 -5.93 -5.91
CA ASP A 173 48.55 -6.77 -6.66
C ASP A 173 47.08 -6.67 -6.16
N VAL A 174 46.92 -6.67 -4.82
CA VAL A 174 45.65 -6.47 -4.12
C VAL A 174 45.88 -5.59 -2.90
N ILE A 175 44.95 -4.67 -2.65
CA ILE A 175 44.90 -3.83 -1.45
C ILE A 175 43.68 -4.23 -0.61
N ILE A 176 43.91 -4.70 0.62
CA ILE A 176 42.86 -5.01 1.61
C ILE A 176 42.89 -3.92 2.69
N ALA A 177 41.74 -3.28 2.93
CA ALA A 177 41.56 -2.33 4.02
C ALA A 177 40.61 -2.91 5.08
N VAL A 178 41.12 -3.15 6.29
CA VAL A 178 40.36 -3.63 7.45
C VAL A 178 40.27 -2.49 8.46
N ASN A 179 39.09 -1.87 8.61
CA ASN A 179 38.87 -0.82 9.61
C ASN A 179 38.10 -1.40 10.80
N ILE A 180 38.66 -1.25 12.01
CA ILE A 180 38.11 -1.79 13.25
C ILE A 180 37.91 -0.66 14.26
N LEU A 181 36.69 -0.53 14.79
CA LEU A 181 36.21 0.64 15.53
C LEU A 181 35.60 0.23 16.89
N GLN A 182 36.01 0.90 17.98
CA GLN A 182 35.51 0.56 19.31
C GLN A 182 34.07 1.04 19.52
N GLY A 183 33.17 0.11 19.88
CA GLY A 183 31.81 0.42 20.33
C GLY A 183 31.79 1.06 21.73
N PHE A 184 30.77 1.87 21.98
CA PHE A 184 30.64 2.63 23.23
C PHE A 184 30.39 1.74 24.44
N ALA A 185 31.16 1.94 25.52
CA ALA A 185 31.06 1.16 26.75
C ALA A 185 31.16 2.04 28.02
N GLN A 186 30.05 2.75 28.31
CA GLN A 186 29.67 3.33 29.61
C GLN A 186 30.47 4.56 30.15
N PRO A 187 29.89 5.38 31.07
CA PRO A 187 30.25 6.79 31.21
C PRO A 187 31.04 7.18 32.47
N ALA A 188 31.44 8.45 32.54
CA ALA A 188 31.93 9.15 33.73
C ALA A 188 30.96 10.30 34.15
N PRO A 189 31.02 10.82 35.41
CA PRO A 189 29.95 11.65 35.97
C PRO A 189 29.86 13.11 35.47
N PRO A 190 28.72 13.81 35.70
CA PRO A 190 28.32 15.03 34.98
C PRO A 190 28.64 16.34 35.77
N PRO A 191 28.45 17.54 35.18
CA PRO A 191 27.11 18.15 35.12
C PRO A 191 26.74 18.82 33.77
N VAL A 192 25.48 18.63 33.33
CA VAL A 192 24.81 19.29 32.17
C VAL A 192 25.42 18.92 30.79
N ASP A 193 24.68 18.54 29.74
CA ASP A 193 23.23 18.45 29.48
C ASP A 193 22.81 16.99 29.12
N THR A 194 21.57 16.59 29.35
CA THR A 194 21.15 15.17 29.37
C THR A 194 19.89 14.87 28.54
N GLY A 195 20.06 14.31 27.33
CA GLY A 195 18.90 13.82 26.56
C GLY A 195 19.18 12.98 25.31
N SER A 196 20.04 13.44 24.39
CA SER A 196 19.99 12.98 22.98
C SER A 196 20.53 11.56 22.69
N GLN A 197 21.58 11.10 23.39
CA GLN A 197 22.24 9.84 23.00
C GLN A 197 21.54 8.56 23.48
N ALA A 198 20.77 8.62 24.59
CA ALA A 198 20.06 7.45 25.12
C ALA A 198 18.94 6.98 24.17
N LEU A 199 18.14 7.92 23.65
CA LEU A 199 17.03 7.67 22.72
C LEU A 199 17.48 6.92 21.46
N THR A 200 18.67 7.25 20.94
CA THR A 200 19.19 6.71 19.67
C THR A 200 19.66 5.25 19.77
N GLN A 201 20.09 4.80 20.95
CA GLN A 201 20.47 3.40 21.17
C GLN A 201 19.23 2.53 21.36
N THR A 202 18.33 2.91 22.28
CA THR A 202 17.07 2.20 22.52
C THR A 202 16.19 2.17 21.28
N GLY A 203 16.19 3.22 20.45
CA GLY A 203 15.48 3.24 19.17
C GLY A 203 16.04 2.27 18.12
N LYS A 204 17.35 1.98 18.12
CA LYS A 204 17.94 0.96 17.24
C LYS A 204 17.67 -0.45 17.73
N GLU A 205 17.79 -0.67 19.05
CA GLU A 205 17.48 -1.94 19.70
C GLU A 205 16.01 -2.30 19.49
N ALA A 206 15.08 -1.37 19.70
CA ALA A 206 13.66 -1.55 19.42
C ALA A 206 13.34 -1.84 17.94
N VAL A 207 14.10 -1.28 16.99
CA VAL A 207 13.93 -1.56 15.55
C VAL A 207 14.48 -2.95 15.18
N GLN A 208 15.61 -3.39 15.76
CA GLN A 208 16.10 -4.76 15.53
C GLN A 208 15.23 -5.81 16.23
N GLU A 209 14.74 -5.51 17.43
CA GLU A 209 13.78 -6.34 18.16
C GLU A 209 12.48 -6.46 17.35
N TYR A 210 11.91 -5.34 16.86
CA TYR A 210 10.75 -5.34 15.96
C TYR A 210 11.00 -6.16 14.67
N GLN A 211 12.18 -6.08 14.06
CA GLN A 211 12.50 -6.90 12.89
C GLN A 211 12.53 -8.41 13.23
N GLN A 212 13.21 -8.81 14.31
CA GLN A 212 13.25 -10.22 14.72
C GLN A 212 11.89 -10.75 15.18
N GLN A 213 11.04 -9.90 15.73
CA GLN A 213 9.73 -10.24 16.28
C GLN A 213 8.62 -10.37 15.22
N PHE A 214 8.73 -9.67 14.08
CA PHE A 214 7.63 -9.55 13.11
C PHE A 214 7.96 -10.09 11.69
N THR A 215 9.10 -10.74 11.46
CA THR A 215 9.45 -11.32 10.13
C THR A 215 9.86 -12.80 10.11
N ASP A 216 9.71 -13.55 11.20
CA ASP A 216 9.88 -15.02 11.20
C ASP A 216 8.50 -15.71 11.19
N PRO A 217 8.00 -16.22 10.05
CA PRO A 217 6.67 -16.81 9.95
C PRO A 217 6.55 -18.20 10.59
N THR A 218 7.63 -18.74 11.17
CA THR A 218 7.64 -20.06 11.83
C THR A 218 7.56 -19.99 13.35
N LYS A 219 7.70 -18.79 13.93
CA LYS A 219 7.52 -18.54 15.36
C LYS A 219 6.21 -17.80 15.60
N PRO A 220 5.49 -18.05 16.71
CA PRO A 220 4.52 -17.09 17.18
C PRO A 220 5.27 -15.77 17.45
N GLY A 221 4.68 -14.64 17.03
CA GLY A 221 5.20 -13.33 17.35
C GLY A 221 5.34 -13.12 18.86
N PRO A 222 6.09 -12.10 19.30
CA PRO A 222 6.30 -11.83 20.72
C PRO A 222 4.98 -11.77 21.46
N TYR A 223 4.91 -12.42 22.63
CA TYR A 223 3.93 -12.01 23.61
C TYR A 223 4.38 -10.65 24.18
N ILE A 224 4.05 -9.57 23.46
CA ILE A 224 4.09 -8.22 24.01
C ILE A 224 3.09 -8.22 25.17
N PRO A 225 3.54 -8.09 26.43
CA PRO A 225 2.60 -7.95 27.54
C PRO A 225 1.79 -6.69 27.27
N ILE A 226 0.45 -6.79 27.33
CA ILE A 226 -0.38 -5.59 27.36
C ILE A 226 0.18 -4.73 28.49
N PRO A 227 0.60 -3.47 28.23
CA PRO A 227 1.22 -2.64 29.26
C PRO A 227 0.32 -2.63 30.51
N PRO A 228 0.86 -2.81 31.73
CA PRO A 228 0.06 -2.62 32.92
C PRO A 228 -0.53 -1.22 32.83
N VAL A 229 -1.85 -1.11 32.98
CA VAL A 229 -2.58 0.15 32.71
C VAL A 229 -2.02 1.22 33.63
N ILE A 230 -1.09 2.02 33.10
CA ILE A 230 -0.54 3.18 33.79
C ILE A 230 -1.75 4.07 34.08
N PRO A 231 -2.02 4.45 35.34
CA PRO A 231 -3.13 5.33 35.65
C PRO A 231 -3.05 6.55 34.76
N VAL A 232 -4.05 6.69 33.87
CA VAL A 232 -4.12 7.78 32.90
C VAL A 232 -3.89 9.08 33.66
N PRO A 233 -2.84 9.86 33.35
CA PRO A 233 -2.62 11.13 34.02
C PRO A 233 -3.88 11.96 33.83
N VAL A 234 -4.46 12.47 34.92
CA VAL A 234 -5.76 13.17 34.88
C VAL A 234 -5.56 14.56 34.28
N TYR A 235 -5.43 14.59 32.95
CA TYR A 235 -5.42 15.81 32.17
C TYR A 235 -6.81 16.47 32.27
N PRO A 236 -6.89 17.81 32.40
CA PRO A 236 -8.17 18.50 32.28
C PRO A 236 -8.74 18.27 30.87
N PRO A 237 -10.05 17.96 30.72
CA PRO A 237 -10.66 17.73 29.42
C PRO A 237 -10.41 18.86 28.44
N SER A 238 -10.07 18.52 27.21
CA SER A 238 -9.68 19.50 26.19
C SER A 238 -10.81 20.47 25.88
N THR A 239 -10.48 21.76 25.85
CA THR A 239 -11.43 22.84 25.55
C THR A 239 -11.66 23.02 24.04
N LEU A 240 -10.79 22.45 23.19
CA LEU A 240 -10.89 22.51 21.74
C LEU A 240 -11.63 21.27 21.16
N PRO A 241 -12.52 21.46 20.18
CA PRO A 241 -13.18 20.34 19.49
C PRO A 241 -12.19 19.54 18.63
N VAL A 242 -12.57 18.31 18.28
CA VAL A 242 -11.91 17.50 17.24
C VAL A 242 -12.34 18.00 15.86
N GLY A 243 -11.38 18.23 14.95
CA GLY A 243 -11.66 18.63 13.58
C GLY A 243 -11.83 17.43 12.66
N ILE A 244 -12.98 17.29 12.02
CA ILE A 244 -13.24 16.25 11.02
C ILE A 244 -13.19 16.89 9.64
N LEU A 245 -12.22 16.49 8.81
CA LEU A 245 -12.07 17.03 7.45
C LEU A 245 -12.78 16.10 6.45
N GLY A 246 -13.80 16.62 5.77
CA GLY A 246 -14.70 15.89 4.87
C GLY A 246 -15.98 15.41 5.58
N ALA A 247 -17.12 15.63 4.93
CA ALA A 247 -18.45 15.13 5.31
C ALA A 247 -18.88 13.95 4.41
N GLY A 248 -17.91 13.15 3.96
CA GLY A 248 -18.16 11.81 3.42
C GLY A 248 -18.64 10.83 4.50
N VAL A 249 -18.98 9.61 4.10
CA VAL A 249 -19.56 8.60 5.01
C VAL A 249 -18.66 8.32 6.24
N SER A 250 -17.34 8.34 6.09
CA SER A 250 -16.39 8.22 7.22
C SER A 250 -16.51 9.38 8.20
N GLY A 251 -16.54 10.63 7.73
CA GLY A 251 -16.61 11.83 8.58
C GLY A 251 -17.93 11.92 9.35
N LEU A 252 -19.04 11.58 8.70
CA LEU A 252 -20.35 11.49 9.33
C LEU A 252 -20.40 10.35 10.36
N TYR A 253 -19.75 9.20 10.10
CA TYR A 253 -19.70 8.09 11.05
C TYR A 253 -18.83 8.40 12.26
N ILE A 254 -17.70 9.09 12.08
CA ILE A 254 -16.89 9.64 13.18
C ILE A 254 -17.75 10.55 14.06
N ALA A 255 -18.48 11.51 13.46
CA ALA A 255 -19.36 12.41 14.21
C ALA A 255 -20.44 11.65 15.02
N MET A 256 -21.09 10.63 14.43
CA MET A 256 -22.02 9.76 15.15
C MET A 256 -21.35 9.04 16.34
N ILE A 257 -20.10 8.60 16.20
CA ILE A 257 -19.34 8.01 17.31
C ILE A 257 -19.10 9.06 18.40
N LEU A 258 -18.51 10.21 18.05
CA LEU A 258 -18.13 11.25 19.00
C LEU A 258 -19.34 11.81 19.77
N ASP A 259 -20.51 11.95 19.13
CA ASP A 259 -21.78 12.27 19.77
C ASP A 259 -22.12 11.32 20.93
N THR A 260 -22.00 10.00 20.71
CA THR A 260 -22.31 8.99 21.76
C THR A 260 -21.27 8.93 22.89
N LEU A 261 -20.09 9.51 22.67
CA LEU A 261 -19.03 9.64 23.66
C LEU A 261 -19.07 11.01 24.38
N GLY A 262 -19.85 11.98 23.89
CA GLY A 262 -19.89 13.35 24.39
C GLY A 262 -18.70 14.22 23.96
N ILE A 263 -17.88 13.76 23.00
CA ILE A 263 -16.71 14.50 22.52
C ILE A 263 -17.15 15.59 21.55
N LYS A 264 -16.69 16.82 21.76
CA LYS A 264 -16.99 17.96 20.86
C LYS A 264 -16.22 17.84 19.56
N TYR A 265 -16.87 18.12 18.43
CA TYR A 265 -16.25 18.15 17.10
C TYR A 265 -16.87 19.22 16.20
N GLU A 266 -16.16 19.53 15.11
CA GLU A 266 -16.70 20.20 13.92
C GLU A 266 -16.44 19.33 12.68
N ILE A 267 -17.34 19.35 11.69
CA ILE A 267 -17.15 18.70 10.38
C ILE A 267 -17.02 19.77 9.31
N LEU A 268 -15.92 19.77 8.56
CA LEU A 268 -15.55 20.79 7.59
C LEU A 268 -15.42 20.14 6.21
N GLU A 269 -16.32 20.47 5.29
CA GLU A 269 -16.39 19.89 3.94
C GLU A 269 -15.99 20.94 2.90
N GLY A 270 -15.08 20.60 1.98
CA GLY A 270 -14.63 21.49 0.92
C GLY A 270 -15.66 21.68 -0.18
N SER A 271 -16.49 20.68 -0.41
CA SER A 271 -17.59 20.66 -1.37
C SER A 271 -18.80 21.51 -0.91
N PRO A 272 -19.64 22.00 -1.83
CA PRO A 272 -21.00 22.48 -1.52
C PRO A 272 -22.00 21.34 -1.20
N ARG A 273 -21.57 20.07 -1.16
CA ARG A 273 -22.44 18.89 -0.97
C ARG A 273 -21.85 17.87 0.01
N VAL A 274 -22.67 17.42 0.97
CA VAL A 274 -22.40 16.32 1.92
C VAL A 274 -22.42 14.95 1.21
N GLY A 275 -21.72 13.96 1.76
CA GLY A 275 -21.77 12.55 1.35
C GLY A 275 -20.59 12.09 0.50
N GLY A 276 -19.91 13.00 -0.20
CA GLY A 276 -18.74 12.70 -1.02
C GLY A 276 -19.03 11.62 -2.07
N ARG A 277 -18.42 10.44 -1.92
CA ARG A 277 -18.59 9.27 -2.79
C ARG A 277 -19.87 8.46 -2.56
N LEU A 278 -20.70 8.86 -1.59
CA LEU A 278 -22.14 8.63 -1.67
C LEU A 278 -22.76 9.83 -2.41
N TYR A 279 -23.29 9.56 -3.59
CA TYR A 279 -23.89 10.57 -4.47
C TYR A 279 -24.87 9.91 -5.43
N THR A 280 -26.10 10.39 -5.39
CA THR A 280 -27.19 10.03 -6.29
C THR A 280 -27.51 11.25 -7.16
N HIS A 281 -27.53 11.09 -8.49
CA HIS A 281 -27.96 12.14 -9.39
C HIS A 281 -29.43 11.96 -9.73
N ASN A 282 -30.25 12.96 -9.39
CA ASN A 282 -31.67 13.02 -9.75
C ASN A 282 -31.81 13.84 -11.04
N PHE A 283 -32.46 13.29 -12.07
CA PHE A 283 -32.59 13.93 -13.37
C PHE A 283 -33.67 15.04 -13.36
N PRO A 284 -33.42 16.20 -13.99
CA PRO A 284 -34.34 17.34 -13.91
C PRO A 284 -35.53 17.26 -14.88
N THR A 285 -35.40 16.50 -15.98
CA THR A 285 -36.34 16.54 -17.13
C THR A 285 -37.62 15.75 -16.84
N ASN A 286 -37.56 14.42 -16.78
CA ASN A 286 -38.71 13.58 -16.46
C ASN A 286 -38.69 13.25 -14.94
N GLN A 287 -39.46 13.97 -14.13
CA GLN A 287 -39.36 13.90 -12.66
C GLN A 287 -40.27 12.83 -12.02
N GLY A 288 -39.77 12.17 -10.97
CA GLY A 288 -40.49 11.12 -10.25
C GLY A 288 -39.60 10.32 -9.29
N LYS A 289 -40.20 9.42 -8.49
CA LYS A 289 -39.52 8.72 -7.39
C LYS A 289 -38.22 8.00 -7.78
N TYR A 290 -38.18 7.38 -8.96
CA TYR A 290 -37.05 6.57 -9.45
C TYR A 290 -36.31 7.20 -10.63
N GLN A 291 -36.36 8.52 -10.72
CA GLN A 291 -35.79 9.32 -11.81
C GLN A 291 -34.37 9.76 -11.48
N TYR A 292 -33.54 8.78 -11.10
CA TYR A 292 -32.20 8.97 -10.61
C TYR A 292 -31.27 7.83 -11.03
N TYR A 293 -29.97 8.05 -10.87
CA TYR A 293 -29.00 6.96 -10.79
C TYR A 293 -27.93 7.25 -9.72
N ASP A 294 -27.35 6.20 -9.15
CA ASP A 294 -26.24 6.33 -8.21
C ASP A 294 -24.92 6.54 -8.95
N VAL A 295 -24.39 7.75 -8.84
CA VAL A 295 -23.05 8.12 -9.31
C VAL A 295 -22.00 7.35 -8.51
N GLY A 296 -22.17 7.29 -7.19
CA GLY A 296 -21.24 6.71 -6.22
C GLY A 296 -21.42 5.21 -5.99
N ALA A 297 -21.37 4.78 -4.72
CA ALA A 297 -21.84 3.45 -4.31
C ALA A 297 -23.33 3.27 -4.67
N MET A 298 -23.74 2.04 -5.01
CA MET A 298 -25.09 1.75 -5.53
C MET A 298 -25.65 0.37 -5.14
N ARG A 299 -24.82 -0.50 -4.56
CA ARG A 299 -25.16 -1.92 -4.29
C ARG A 299 -24.37 -2.44 -3.09
N TYR A 300 -25.01 -3.27 -2.29
CA TYR A 300 -24.58 -3.65 -0.93
C TYR A 300 -24.85 -5.14 -0.70
N PRO A 301 -23.84 -6.03 -0.73
CA PRO A 301 -24.01 -7.45 -0.42
C PRO A 301 -24.02 -7.72 1.08
N ASP A 302 -24.98 -8.48 1.60
CA ASP A 302 -25.07 -8.84 3.02
C ASP A 302 -24.12 -10.01 3.36
N THR A 303 -22.82 -9.73 3.27
CA THR A 303 -21.70 -10.65 3.60
C THR A 303 -21.06 -10.27 4.94
N SER A 304 -20.19 -11.13 5.48
CA SER A 304 -19.52 -10.80 6.76
C SER A 304 -18.70 -9.51 6.68
N PHE A 305 -18.16 -9.19 5.50
CA PHE A 305 -17.29 -8.05 5.26
C PHE A 305 -18.05 -6.72 5.14
N MET A 306 -19.39 -6.77 5.12
CA MET A 306 -20.25 -5.59 5.07
C MET A 306 -21.03 -5.34 6.36
N GLN A 307 -20.85 -6.15 7.41
CA GLN A 307 -21.64 -6.14 8.65
C GLN A 307 -21.86 -4.72 9.22
N ARG A 308 -20.81 -3.90 9.37
CA ARG A 308 -20.92 -2.52 9.85
C ARG A 308 -21.78 -1.61 8.97
N THR A 309 -21.83 -1.86 7.66
CA THR A 309 -22.72 -1.11 6.74
C THR A 309 -24.18 -1.47 7.00
N PHE A 310 -24.47 -2.74 7.29
CA PHE A 310 -25.82 -3.19 7.63
C PHE A 310 -26.22 -2.84 9.06
N ASP A 311 -25.30 -2.82 10.03
CA ASP A 311 -25.54 -2.27 11.38
C ASP A 311 -25.87 -0.78 11.32
N LEU A 312 -25.09 0.00 10.55
CA LEU A 312 -25.36 1.41 10.30
C LEU A 312 -26.77 1.60 9.69
N ALA A 313 -27.07 0.93 8.58
CA ALA A 313 -28.34 1.09 7.88
C ALA A 313 -29.55 0.60 8.71
N ARG A 314 -29.52 -0.64 9.20
CA ARG A 314 -30.65 -1.30 9.87
C ARG A 314 -30.84 -0.80 11.30
N ASN A 315 -29.77 -0.75 12.10
CA ASN A 315 -29.85 -0.58 13.56
C ASN A 315 -29.61 0.86 14.00
N ARG A 316 -28.69 1.60 13.36
CA ARG A 316 -28.32 2.97 13.78
C ARG A 316 -29.11 4.08 13.07
N LEU A 317 -29.54 3.85 11.84
CA LEU A 317 -30.29 4.81 11.03
C LEU A 317 -31.76 4.41 10.78
N GLY A 318 -32.14 3.15 11.03
CA GLY A 318 -33.51 2.68 10.84
C GLY A 318 -33.96 2.54 9.37
N LEU A 319 -33.03 2.52 8.42
CA LEU A 319 -33.29 2.51 6.98
C LEU A 319 -33.76 1.16 6.43
N LYS A 320 -34.08 0.18 7.28
CA LYS A 320 -34.43 -1.20 6.89
C LYS A 320 -35.52 -1.24 5.81
N ASP A 321 -36.56 -0.44 5.98
CA ASP A 321 -37.73 -0.43 5.08
C ASP A 321 -37.48 0.37 3.79
N GLN A 322 -36.31 1.01 3.67
CA GLN A 322 -35.80 1.68 2.47
C GLN A 322 -34.73 0.83 1.74
N MET A 323 -34.47 -0.39 2.21
CA MET A 323 -33.57 -1.35 1.56
C MET A 323 -34.32 -2.15 0.50
N LEU A 324 -33.97 -1.96 -0.77
CA LEU A 324 -34.57 -2.65 -1.91
C LEU A 324 -33.63 -3.78 -2.38
N PRO A 325 -34.11 -4.96 -2.77
CA PRO A 325 -33.28 -5.99 -3.40
C PRO A 325 -32.57 -5.44 -4.64
N TYR A 326 -31.25 -5.69 -4.73
CA TYR A 326 -30.45 -5.40 -5.92
C TYR A 326 -30.30 -6.68 -6.73
N ILE A 327 -30.91 -6.71 -7.91
CA ILE A 327 -30.89 -7.84 -8.84
C ILE A 327 -29.52 -7.84 -9.52
N ARG A 328 -28.63 -8.77 -9.15
CA ARG A 328 -27.28 -8.88 -9.75
C ARG A 328 -27.26 -9.47 -11.16
N GLY A 329 -28.14 -10.43 -11.43
CA GLY A 329 -28.16 -11.20 -12.66
C GLY A 329 -29.53 -11.15 -13.31
N ASN A 330 -29.55 -11.10 -14.64
CA ASN A 330 -30.73 -11.30 -15.45
C ASN A 330 -30.31 -12.16 -16.64
N ASP A 331 -30.98 -13.29 -16.86
CA ASP A 331 -30.61 -14.27 -17.89
C ASP A 331 -30.91 -13.75 -19.32
N ASN A 332 -31.76 -12.72 -19.48
CA ASN A 332 -32.02 -12.01 -20.74
C ASN A 332 -31.01 -10.86 -21.02
N ALA A 333 -30.20 -10.45 -20.02
CA ALA A 333 -29.16 -9.45 -20.24
C ALA A 333 -28.05 -10.00 -21.17
N PHE A 334 -27.35 -9.10 -21.86
CA PHE A 334 -26.48 -9.44 -22.98
C PHE A 334 -24.99 -9.54 -22.63
N LEU A 335 -24.27 -10.27 -23.47
CA LEU A 335 -22.83 -10.24 -23.64
C LEU A 335 -22.53 -9.91 -25.11
N ASN A 336 -21.71 -8.90 -25.40
CA ASN A 336 -21.21 -8.62 -26.76
C ASN A 336 -19.67 -8.61 -26.75
N PHE A 337 -19.05 -9.66 -27.30
CA PHE A 337 -17.60 -9.80 -27.38
C PHE A 337 -17.22 -10.32 -28.77
N ASN A 338 -16.09 -9.84 -29.32
CA ASN A 338 -15.63 -10.14 -30.68
C ASN A 338 -16.72 -9.91 -31.74
N GLY A 339 -17.56 -8.89 -31.54
CA GLY A 339 -18.71 -8.58 -32.39
C GLY A 339 -19.94 -9.49 -32.24
N VAL A 340 -19.86 -10.59 -31.48
CA VAL A 340 -20.96 -11.54 -31.28
C VAL A 340 -21.80 -11.16 -30.06
N THR A 341 -23.08 -10.84 -30.27
CA THR A 341 -24.08 -10.57 -29.21
C THR A 341 -24.88 -11.82 -28.86
N VAL A 342 -24.94 -12.18 -27.59
CA VAL A 342 -25.79 -13.28 -27.05
C VAL A 342 -26.39 -12.91 -25.69
N THR A 343 -27.49 -13.56 -25.29
CA THR A 343 -28.00 -13.42 -23.91
C THR A 343 -27.13 -14.21 -22.93
N LYS A 344 -27.19 -13.88 -21.64
CA LYS A 344 -26.52 -14.62 -20.57
C LYS A 344 -27.05 -16.04 -20.43
N ALA A 345 -28.34 -16.29 -20.69
CA ALA A 345 -28.89 -17.64 -20.82
C ALA A 345 -28.24 -18.44 -21.96
N THR A 346 -28.14 -17.84 -23.15
CA THR A 346 -27.49 -18.47 -24.32
C THR A 346 -26.03 -18.79 -24.03
N ASN A 347 -25.28 -17.85 -23.44
CA ASN A 347 -23.89 -18.07 -23.06
C ASN A 347 -23.73 -19.18 -22.01
N LYS A 348 -24.58 -19.19 -20.97
CA LYS A 348 -24.59 -20.22 -19.90
C LYS A 348 -24.80 -21.62 -20.47
N VAL A 349 -25.67 -21.79 -21.46
CA VAL A 349 -25.85 -23.06 -22.20
C VAL A 349 -24.63 -23.37 -23.08
N ALA A 350 -24.06 -22.39 -23.77
CA ALA A 350 -22.85 -22.57 -24.58
C ALA A 350 -21.64 -22.99 -23.73
N SER A 351 -21.39 -22.34 -22.59
CA SER A 351 -20.31 -22.68 -21.66
C SER A 351 -20.49 -24.07 -21.04
N ALA A 352 -21.71 -24.46 -20.66
CA ALA A 352 -22.00 -25.82 -20.19
C ALA A 352 -21.69 -26.88 -21.26
N ASN A 353 -21.96 -26.56 -22.53
CA ASN A 353 -21.62 -27.36 -23.70
C ASN A 353 -20.20 -27.11 -24.24
N LYS A 354 -19.33 -26.41 -23.48
CA LYS A 354 -17.92 -26.09 -23.83
C LYS A 354 -17.75 -25.46 -25.22
N THR A 355 -18.76 -24.72 -25.68
CA THR A 355 -18.82 -24.12 -27.02
C THR A 355 -18.20 -22.74 -27.00
N ASP A 356 -17.14 -22.53 -27.79
CA ASP A 356 -16.63 -21.19 -28.07
C ASP A 356 -17.62 -20.43 -28.97
N ILE A 357 -18.42 -19.58 -28.33
CA ILE A 357 -19.45 -18.75 -28.98
C ILE A 357 -18.92 -17.38 -29.39
N PHE A 358 -17.76 -16.95 -28.87
CA PHE A 358 -17.15 -15.65 -29.15
C PHE A 358 -15.95 -15.76 -30.12
N ASN A 359 -15.63 -16.96 -30.61
CA ASN A 359 -14.50 -17.23 -31.52
C ASN A 359 -13.16 -16.77 -30.91
N ALA A 360 -12.98 -17.00 -29.61
CA ALA A 360 -11.74 -16.71 -28.89
C ALA A 360 -10.64 -17.76 -29.13
N SER A 361 -11.00 -18.97 -29.56
CA SER A 361 -10.07 -20.09 -29.63
C SER A 361 -9.19 -20.12 -30.89
N GLU A 362 -8.05 -20.81 -30.80
CA GLU A 362 -7.12 -21.01 -31.92
C GLU A 362 -7.81 -21.69 -33.12
N THR A 363 -8.65 -22.72 -32.91
CA THR A 363 -9.41 -23.33 -34.02
C THR A 363 -10.52 -22.44 -34.60
N LYS A 364 -10.87 -21.34 -33.93
CA LYS A 364 -11.82 -20.33 -34.39
C LYS A 364 -11.16 -19.07 -34.98
N GLY A 365 -9.83 -19.03 -35.06
CA GLY A 365 -9.07 -17.88 -35.55
C GLY A 365 -8.80 -16.79 -34.49
N GLY A 366 -9.16 -17.06 -33.23
CA GLY A 366 -8.66 -16.33 -32.08
C GLY A 366 -7.25 -16.78 -31.69
N ASN A 367 -6.84 -16.50 -30.45
CA ASN A 367 -5.48 -16.77 -29.97
C ASN A 367 -5.43 -17.41 -28.58
N VAL A 368 -6.53 -17.97 -28.09
CA VAL A 368 -6.61 -18.67 -26.80
C VAL A 368 -6.64 -20.18 -27.07
N PRO A 369 -5.85 -21.02 -26.38
CA PRO A 369 -5.92 -22.47 -26.56
C PRO A 369 -7.32 -23.01 -26.31
N ASP A 370 -7.84 -23.86 -27.19
CA ASP A 370 -9.21 -24.37 -27.15
C ASP A 370 -9.58 -25.05 -25.82
N SER A 371 -8.59 -25.66 -25.14
CA SER A 371 -8.76 -26.24 -23.80
C SER A 371 -9.05 -25.21 -22.71
N ASN A 372 -8.52 -23.98 -22.83
CA ASN A 372 -8.81 -22.88 -21.91
C ASN A 372 -10.18 -22.26 -22.21
N VAL A 373 -10.55 -22.10 -23.48
CA VAL A 373 -11.90 -21.61 -23.85
C VAL A 373 -12.97 -22.62 -23.43
N ALA A 374 -12.74 -23.91 -23.64
CA ALA A 374 -13.60 -25.02 -23.20
C ALA A 374 -13.65 -25.23 -21.67
N ALA A 375 -12.75 -24.60 -20.91
CA ALA A 375 -12.81 -24.54 -19.44
C ALA A 375 -13.60 -23.32 -18.93
N GLY A 376 -13.73 -22.27 -19.76
CA GLY A 376 -14.42 -21.03 -19.42
C GLY A 376 -13.54 -20.00 -18.70
N SER A 377 -13.84 -18.72 -18.89
CA SER A 377 -13.11 -17.61 -18.27
C SER A 377 -13.35 -17.51 -16.75
N GLY A 378 -14.52 -17.95 -16.28
CA GLY A 378 -14.89 -18.02 -14.85
C GLY A 378 -13.95 -18.86 -13.97
N VAL A 379 -13.08 -19.71 -14.57
CA VAL A 379 -11.97 -20.38 -13.87
C VAL A 379 -11.13 -19.38 -13.05
N PHE A 380 -10.97 -18.14 -13.53
CA PHE A 380 -10.31 -17.08 -12.78
C PHE A 380 -11.01 -16.77 -11.44
N TRP A 381 -12.33 -16.55 -11.44
CA TRP A 381 -13.10 -16.20 -10.24
C TRP A 381 -13.37 -17.39 -9.34
N ASP A 382 -13.84 -18.50 -9.91
CA ASP A 382 -14.39 -19.63 -9.15
C ASP A 382 -13.30 -20.57 -8.64
N VAL A 383 -12.21 -20.74 -9.39
CA VAL A 383 -11.07 -21.58 -9.00
C VAL A 383 -9.93 -20.73 -8.45
N ILE A 384 -9.34 -19.83 -9.26
CA ILE A 384 -8.07 -19.19 -8.89
C ILE A 384 -8.24 -18.17 -7.75
N LEU A 385 -9.25 -17.31 -7.81
CA LEU A 385 -9.64 -16.48 -6.67
C LEU A 385 -10.42 -17.29 -5.61
N GLY A 386 -10.96 -18.47 -5.95
CA GLY A 386 -11.54 -19.41 -4.98
C GLY A 386 -10.50 -19.90 -3.98
N ASP A 387 -9.39 -20.47 -4.49
CA ASP A 387 -8.23 -20.95 -3.72
C ASP A 387 -7.75 -19.89 -2.70
N LEU A 388 -7.67 -18.63 -3.12
CA LEU A 388 -7.14 -17.52 -2.31
C LEU A 388 -8.18 -16.94 -1.34
N ARG A 389 -9.48 -16.96 -1.68
CA ARG A 389 -10.56 -16.56 -0.77
C ARG A 389 -10.76 -17.57 0.36
N GLN A 390 -10.51 -18.86 0.11
CA GLN A 390 -10.66 -19.93 1.12
C GLN A 390 -9.81 -19.70 2.38
N LEU A 391 -8.68 -18.98 2.26
CA LEU A 391 -7.87 -18.53 3.40
C LEU A 391 -8.69 -17.82 4.50
N PHE A 392 -9.75 -17.10 4.13
CA PHE A 392 -10.64 -16.35 5.04
C PHE A 392 -11.82 -17.18 5.58
N VAL A 393 -11.89 -18.47 5.25
CA VAL A 393 -12.71 -19.49 5.93
C VAL A 393 -11.85 -20.28 6.91
N ASP A 394 -10.67 -20.71 6.43
CA ASP A 394 -9.76 -21.62 7.15
C ASP A 394 -9.02 -20.93 8.31
N ASN A 395 -9.07 -19.59 8.40
CA ASN A 395 -8.31 -18.80 9.37
C ASN A 395 -9.12 -17.56 9.83
N THR A 396 -8.68 -16.93 10.91
CA THR A 396 -9.10 -15.57 11.29
C THR A 396 -8.62 -14.54 10.28
N PHE A 397 -9.25 -13.36 10.24
CA PHE A 397 -8.99 -12.34 9.22
C PHE A 397 -7.53 -11.87 9.19
N ASP A 398 -6.92 -11.67 10.35
CA ASP A 398 -5.52 -11.31 10.53
C ASP A 398 -4.57 -12.36 9.92
N VAL A 399 -4.74 -13.64 10.27
CA VAL A 399 -3.93 -14.74 9.75
C VAL A 399 -4.13 -14.92 8.25
N ALA A 400 -5.38 -14.81 7.77
CA ALA A 400 -5.70 -14.89 6.35
C ALA A 400 -5.06 -13.73 5.55
N PHE A 401 -5.13 -12.51 6.07
CA PHE A 401 -4.58 -11.32 5.43
C PHE A 401 -3.04 -11.34 5.42
N GLN A 402 -2.38 -11.81 6.49
CA GLN A 402 -0.92 -11.96 6.49
C GLN A 402 -0.47 -13.04 5.47
N LYS A 403 -1.14 -14.20 5.42
CA LYS A 403 -0.91 -15.23 4.38
C LYS A 403 -1.09 -14.68 2.96
N LEU A 404 -2.10 -13.84 2.74
CA LEU A 404 -2.32 -13.17 1.46
C LEU A 404 -1.26 -12.08 1.15
N LYS A 405 -0.74 -11.40 2.17
CA LYS A 405 0.32 -10.37 2.02
C LYS A 405 1.67 -10.95 1.61
N ASP A 406 1.95 -12.23 1.84
CA ASP A 406 3.13 -12.87 1.27
C ASP A 406 3.06 -13.03 -0.25
N LEU A 407 1.87 -12.89 -0.84
CA LEU A 407 1.67 -12.77 -2.29
C LEU A 407 1.55 -11.33 -2.80
N ASP A 408 1.57 -10.29 -1.95
CA ASP A 408 1.32 -8.89 -2.35
C ASP A 408 2.37 -8.34 -3.33
N GLY A 409 3.57 -8.92 -3.37
CA GLY A 409 4.58 -8.61 -4.39
C GLY A 409 4.14 -8.95 -5.83
N HIS A 410 3.04 -9.71 -6.01
CA HIS A 410 2.49 -10.05 -7.31
C HIS A 410 1.39 -9.10 -7.77
N THR A 411 1.46 -8.70 -9.04
CA THR A 411 0.24 -8.37 -9.81
C THR A 411 -0.53 -9.65 -10.15
N VAL A 412 -1.83 -9.55 -10.45
CA VAL A 412 -2.64 -10.70 -10.91
C VAL A 412 -1.97 -11.39 -12.11
N THR A 413 -1.55 -10.63 -13.13
CA THR A 413 -0.83 -11.17 -14.30
C THR A 413 0.47 -11.88 -13.91
N SER A 414 1.26 -11.34 -12.98
CA SER A 414 2.52 -11.98 -12.55
C SER A 414 2.28 -13.26 -11.73
N TYR A 415 1.23 -13.32 -10.91
CA TYR A 415 0.85 -14.53 -10.18
C TYR A 415 0.37 -15.63 -11.14
N LEU A 416 -0.54 -15.28 -12.07
CA LEU A 416 -1.05 -16.21 -13.07
C LEU A 416 0.09 -16.75 -13.95
N THR A 417 1.04 -15.90 -14.36
CA THR A 417 2.20 -16.28 -15.20
C THR A 417 3.22 -17.12 -14.43
N PHE A 418 3.72 -16.62 -13.29
CA PHE A 418 4.87 -17.21 -12.62
C PHE A 418 4.52 -18.29 -11.58
N VAL A 419 3.35 -18.20 -10.94
CA VAL A 419 2.90 -19.19 -9.94
C VAL A 419 1.98 -20.24 -10.57
N LYS A 420 0.86 -19.82 -11.20
CA LYS A 420 -0.11 -20.75 -11.81
C LYS A 420 0.29 -21.25 -13.22
N LYS A 421 1.38 -20.72 -13.81
CA LYS A 421 1.94 -21.10 -15.13
C LYS A 421 0.98 -20.94 -16.32
N ILE A 422 0.06 -19.97 -16.23
CA ILE A 422 -0.97 -19.74 -17.24
C ILE A 422 -0.40 -18.87 -18.39
N PRO A 423 -0.61 -19.23 -19.68
CA PRO A 423 -0.18 -18.44 -20.82
C PRO A 423 -0.74 -17.01 -20.87
N TYR A 424 0.04 -16.05 -21.37
CA TYR A 424 -0.32 -14.62 -21.36
C TYR A 424 -1.58 -14.26 -22.16
N ASN A 425 -1.79 -14.92 -23.30
CA ASN A 425 -3.02 -14.87 -24.09
C ASN A 425 -4.26 -15.29 -23.26
N VAL A 426 -4.16 -16.38 -22.51
CA VAL A 426 -5.23 -16.82 -21.58
C VAL A 426 -5.45 -15.79 -20.46
N ILE A 427 -4.38 -15.21 -19.91
CA ILE A 427 -4.46 -14.18 -18.87
C ILE A 427 -5.20 -12.93 -19.36
N LYS A 428 -4.91 -12.46 -20.58
CA LYS A 428 -5.60 -11.28 -21.14
C LYS A 428 -7.01 -11.61 -21.66
N TRP A 429 -7.31 -12.86 -22.01
CA TRP A 429 -8.70 -13.30 -22.22
C TRP A 429 -9.51 -13.29 -20.91
N TYR A 430 -8.96 -13.84 -19.82
CA TYR A 430 -9.58 -13.72 -18.49
C TYR A 430 -9.79 -12.24 -18.09
N GLU A 431 -8.80 -11.36 -18.29
CA GLU A 431 -8.96 -9.93 -18.01
C GLU A 431 -10.07 -9.27 -18.83
N THR A 432 -10.26 -9.68 -20.09
CA THR A 432 -11.28 -9.14 -20.99
C THR A 432 -12.69 -9.58 -20.59
N MET A 433 -12.88 -10.87 -20.30
CA MET A 433 -14.18 -11.46 -19.99
C MET A 433 -14.64 -11.17 -18.55
N GLU A 434 -13.70 -11.15 -17.59
CA GLU A 434 -14.00 -11.18 -16.16
C GLU A 434 -13.65 -9.86 -15.43
N SER A 435 -13.11 -8.85 -16.15
CA SER A 435 -12.46 -7.69 -15.52
C SER A 435 -12.39 -6.42 -16.40
N ARG A 436 -11.67 -5.41 -15.88
CA ARG A 436 -11.44 -4.07 -16.46
C ARG A 436 -10.05 -4.00 -17.10
N THR A 437 -9.90 -3.28 -18.20
CA THR A 437 -8.64 -3.20 -18.96
C THR A 437 -7.49 -2.60 -18.13
N GLY A 438 -6.49 -3.42 -17.80
CA GLY A 438 -5.32 -3.04 -16.99
C GLY A 438 -5.48 -3.24 -15.48
N LEU A 439 -6.54 -3.92 -15.03
CA LEU A 439 -6.72 -4.28 -13.62
C LEU A 439 -5.81 -5.44 -13.20
N PHE A 440 -5.52 -6.40 -14.10
CA PHE A 440 -4.67 -7.54 -13.77
C PHE A 440 -3.19 -7.15 -13.57
N ASP A 441 -2.82 -5.94 -14.00
CA ASP A 441 -1.51 -5.34 -13.76
C ASP A 441 -1.45 -4.58 -12.41
N GLN A 442 -2.49 -4.67 -11.56
CA GLN A 442 -2.53 -4.20 -10.16
C GLN A 442 -2.37 -5.38 -9.15
N SER A 443 -2.33 -5.10 -7.83
CA SER A 443 -2.06 -6.12 -6.79
C SER A 443 -3.05 -7.29 -6.82
N LEU A 444 -2.50 -8.50 -6.65
CA LEU A 444 -3.28 -9.71 -6.39
C LEU A 444 -4.03 -9.61 -5.05
N THR A 445 -3.39 -9.08 -4.01
CA THR A 445 -3.99 -8.92 -2.67
C THR A 445 -5.22 -8.03 -2.71
N GLU A 446 -5.15 -6.88 -3.40
CA GLU A 446 -6.30 -6.01 -3.67
C GLU A 446 -7.44 -6.76 -4.39
N THR A 447 -7.09 -7.51 -5.43
CA THR A 447 -8.07 -8.26 -6.24
C THR A 447 -8.78 -9.34 -5.43
N VAL A 448 -8.06 -10.06 -4.56
CA VAL A 448 -8.63 -11.07 -3.65
C VAL A 448 -9.51 -10.41 -2.60
N LEU A 449 -9.06 -9.33 -1.94
CA LEU A 449 -9.84 -8.61 -0.93
C LEU A 449 -11.13 -8.02 -1.52
N ALA A 450 -11.08 -7.43 -2.71
CA ALA A 450 -12.26 -6.96 -3.42
C ALA A 450 -13.21 -8.13 -3.78
N SER A 451 -12.68 -9.28 -4.19
CA SER A 451 -13.48 -10.47 -4.54
C SER A 451 -14.27 -11.07 -3.38
N LEU A 452 -13.75 -10.99 -2.15
CA LEU A 452 -14.43 -11.46 -0.93
C LEU A 452 -15.78 -10.78 -0.70
N VAL A 453 -15.91 -9.50 -1.06
CA VAL A 453 -17.17 -8.75 -0.90
C VAL A 453 -18.21 -9.17 -1.95
N PHE A 454 -17.77 -9.57 -3.15
CA PHE A 454 -18.64 -10.09 -4.21
C PHE A 454 -19.08 -11.54 -4.01
N ASN A 455 -18.22 -12.37 -3.39
CA ASN A 455 -18.40 -13.81 -3.24
C ASN A 455 -17.69 -14.29 -1.96
N ASP A 456 -18.35 -14.12 -0.81
CA ASP A 456 -17.86 -14.56 0.51
C ASP A 456 -18.02 -16.09 0.63
N PRO A 457 -16.91 -16.86 0.72
CA PRO A 457 -16.97 -18.33 0.70
C PRO A 457 -17.74 -18.96 1.87
N ARG A 458 -18.00 -18.25 2.98
CA ARG A 458 -18.87 -18.74 4.06
C ARG A 458 -20.36 -18.78 3.70
N PHE A 459 -20.72 -18.22 2.54
CA PHE A 459 -22.05 -18.29 1.94
C PHE A 459 -22.12 -19.32 0.80
N GLN A 460 -21.09 -20.16 0.59
CA GLN A 460 -21.12 -21.23 -0.42
C GLN A 460 -22.35 -22.13 -0.22
N GLY A 461 -23.10 -22.38 -1.31
CA GLY A 461 -24.36 -23.12 -1.27
C GLY A 461 -25.57 -22.34 -0.77
N LYS A 462 -25.44 -21.02 -0.59
CA LYS A 462 -26.53 -20.08 -0.26
C LYS A 462 -26.49 -18.90 -1.24
N ASP A 463 -27.64 -18.30 -1.51
CA ASP A 463 -27.67 -16.99 -2.14
C ASP A 463 -27.22 -15.92 -1.12
N ILE A 464 -26.33 -15.03 -1.57
CA ILE A 464 -26.01 -13.80 -0.85
C ILE A 464 -27.10 -12.80 -1.22
N ASP A 465 -27.79 -12.22 -0.24
CA ASP A 465 -28.71 -11.11 -0.48
C ASP A 465 -27.94 -9.84 -0.88
N TRP A 466 -28.39 -9.17 -1.94
CA TRP A 466 -27.87 -7.89 -2.38
C TRP A 466 -28.94 -6.82 -2.24
N PHE A 467 -28.54 -5.63 -1.78
CA PHE A 467 -29.43 -4.50 -1.56
C PHE A 467 -28.95 -3.24 -2.29
N CYS A 468 -29.90 -2.36 -2.57
CA CYS A 468 -29.73 -0.96 -2.91
C CYS A 468 -30.75 -0.15 -2.07
N PHE A 469 -30.82 1.17 -2.27
CA PHE A 469 -31.66 2.03 -1.43
C PHE A 469 -32.72 2.78 -2.23
N ASP A 470 -33.90 2.91 -1.62
CA ASP A 470 -35.06 3.64 -2.15
C ASP A 470 -34.80 5.15 -2.09
N GLY A 471 -34.65 5.80 -3.25
CA GLY A 471 -34.12 7.17 -3.35
C GLY A 471 -32.59 7.24 -3.54
N GLY A 472 -31.92 6.09 -3.72
CA GLY A 472 -30.49 6.00 -4.00
C GLY A 472 -29.61 6.10 -2.75
N SER A 473 -28.32 5.81 -2.91
CA SER A 473 -27.36 5.73 -1.80
C SER A 473 -27.12 7.04 -1.04
N GLU A 474 -27.63 8.19 -1.55
CA GLU A 474 -27.60 9.45 -0.82
C GLU A 474 -28.41 9.43 0.49
N ILE A 475 -29.44 8.57 0.60
CA ILE A 475 -30.28 8.52 1.83
C ILE A 475 -29.47 8.15 3.07
N ILE A 476 -28.38 7.38 2.92
CA ILE A 476 -27.50 6.99 4.01
C ILE A 476 -26.88 8.24 4.64
N HIS A 477 -26.24 9.09 3.81
CA HIS A 477 -25.57 10.28 4.33
C HIS A 477 -26.57 11.36 4.78
N LYS A 478 -27.78 11.40 4.21
CA LYS A 478 -28.88 12.26 4.70
C LYS A 478 -29.28 11.86 6.12
N ALA A 479 -29.66 10.59 6.34
CA ALA A 479 -30.05 10.09 7.66
C ALA A 479 -28.93 10.20 8.72
N MET A 480 -27.66 10.01 8.33
CA MET A 480 -26.52 10.29 9.22
C MET A 480 -26.42 11.78 9.58
N THR A 481 -26.57 12.67 8.59
CA THR A 481 -26.53 14.13 8.79
C THR A 481 -27.67 14.62 9.67
N ASP A 482 -28.86 14.02 9.56
CA ASP A 482 -30.01 14.32 10.41
C ASP A 482 -29.77 13.89 11.86
N ARG A 483 -29.12 12.73 12.07
CA ARG A 483 -28.90 12.13 13.39
C ARG A 483 -27.77 12.75 14.22
N ILE A 484 -26.73 13.30 13.59
CA ILE A 484 -25.59 13.92 14.31
C ILE A 484 -25.93 15.27 14.94
N GLN A 485 -25.27 15.64 16.04
CA GLN A 485 -25.53 16.91 16.74
C GLN A 485 -24.97 18.11 15.98
N THR A 486 -23.66 18.12 15.66
CA THR A 486 -23.03 19.21 14.91
C THR A 486 -23.11 18.95 13.41
N LYS A 487 -23.88 19.76 12.68
CA LYS A 487 -24.05 19.62 11.23
C LYS A 487 -22.79 20.06 10.46
N PRO A 488 -22.52 19.49 9.26
CA PRO A 488 -21.34 19.88 8.47
C PRO A 488 -21.34 21.33 7.99
N VAL A 489 -20.17 21.96 8.05
CA VAL A 489 -19.92 23.29 7.48
C VAL A 489 -19.30 23.13 6.10
N LEU A 490 -20.01 23.61 5.07
CA LEU A 490 -19.67 23.38 3.66
C LEU A 490 -18.78 24.49 3.09
N ASN A 491 -18.16 24.23 1.93
CA ASN A 491 -17.24 25.15 1.23
C ASN A 491 -16.01 25.58 2.07
N HIS A 492 -15.54 24.69 2.94
CA HIS A 492 -14.34 24.84 3.77
C HIS A 492 -13.24 23.89 3.26
N ARG A 493 -12.53 24.27 2.20
CA ARG A 493 -11.43 23.46 1.66
C ARG A 493 -10.19 23.63 2.53
N ALA A 494 -9.79 22.58 3.26
CA ALA A 494 -8.50 22.59 3.97
C ALA A 494 -7.34 22.75 2.96
N VAL A 495 -6.39 23.65 3.25
CA VAL A 495 -5.24 23.97 2.39
C VAL A 495 -3.89 23.95 3.12
N ILE A 496 -3.87 24.08 4.45
CA ILE A 496 -2.67 23.91 5.29
C ILE A 496 -3.06 23.18 6.58
N LEU A 497 -2.26 22.19 7.01
CA LEU A 497 -2.29 21.63 8.37
C LEU A 497 -0.98 21.96 9.10
N LYS A 498 -1.08 22.54 10.30
CA LYS A 498 0.05 22.78 11.21
C LYS A 498 -0.23 22.24 12.61
N GLU A 499 0.66 21.43 13.16
CA GLU A 499 0.72 21.18 14.61
C GLU A 499 1.26 22.43 15.32
N THR A 500 0.62 22.88 16.40
CA THR A 500 1.10 24.06 17.13
C THR A 500 2.46 23.79 17.77
N ASP A 501 3.26 24.85 17.96
CA ASP A 501 4.67 24.72 18.34
C ASP A 501 4.85 24.09 19.74
N ASN A 502 3.82 24.19 20.58
CA ASN A 502 3.69 23.54 21.89
C ASN A 502 3.12 22.10 21.88
N GLY A 503 2.77 21.56 20.70
CA GLY A 503 2.22 20.20 20.55
C GLY A 503 0.81 19.98 21.12
N GLN A 504 0.06 21.02 21.49
CA GLN A 504 -1.25 20.87 22.16
C GLN A 504 -2.46 20.89 21.21
N SER A 505 -2.30 21.28 19.95
CA SER A 505 -3.41 21.43 19.00
C SER A 505 -2.95 21.38 17.55
N VAL A 506 -3.90 21.21 16.63
CA VAL A 506 -3.69 21.35 15.18
C VAL A 506 -4.44 22.59 14.69
N THR A 507 -3.72 23.50 14.04
CA THR A 507 -4.31 24.60 13.25
C THR A 507 -4.55 24.10 11.83
N VAL A 508 -5.74 24.36 11.30
CA VAL A 508 -6.09 24.09 9.89
C VAL A 508 -6.45 25.41 9.22
N THR A 509 -5.80 25.72 8.10
CA THR A 509 -6.18 26.83 7.22
C THR A 509 -7.17 26.32 6.17
N PHE A 510 -8.27 27.05 5.99
CA PHE A 510 -9.31 26.74 5.00
C PHE A 510 -9.40 27.85 3.97
N ASP A 511 -9.40 27.48 2.69
CA ASP A 511 -9.84 28.34 1.59
C ASP A 511 -11.37 28.29 1.46
N LEU A 512 -11.98 29.48 1.42
CA LEU A 512 -13.42 29.72 1.30
C LEU A 512 -13.81 30.26 -0.08
N SER A 513 -12.86 30.42 -1.02
CA SER A 513 -13.07 31.06 -2.33
C SER A 513 -14.16 30.38 -3.19
N GLY A 514 -14.36 29.08 -3.01
CA GLY A 514 -15.43 28.31 -3.68
C GLY A 514 -16.83 28.47 -3.05
N GLY A 515 -16.96 29.20 -1.95
CA GLY A 515 -18.25 29.40 -1.27
C GLY A 515 -19.16 30.41 -1.96
N PRO A 516 -20.50 30.34 -1.74
CA PRO A 516 -21.48 31.25 -2.36
C PRO A 516 -21.38 32.70 -1.87
N ARG A 517 -20.56 32.96 -0.84
CA ARG A 517 -20.26 34.30 -0.32
C ARG A 517 -18.79 34.60 -0.58
N GLN A 518 -18.50 35.37 -1.63
CA GLN A 518 -17.16 35.93 -1.83
C GLN A 518 -16.83 36.84 -0.63
N LEU A 519 -15.84 36.45 0.16
CA LEU A 519 -15.37 37.19 1.33
C LEU A 519 -14.12 38.00 0.96
N ALA A 520 -13.97 39.18 1.57
CA ALA A 520 -12.76 40.00 1.41
C ALA A 520 -11.50 39.35 2.02
N VAL A 521 -11.67 38.29 2.81
CA VAL A 521 -10.61 37.39 3.29
C VAL A 521 -10.93 36.00 2.75
N SER A 522 -10.10 35.48 1.86
CA SER A 522 -10.31 34.17 1.21
C SER A 522 -9.98 32.97 2.09
N GLN A 523 -9.13 33.16 3.11
CA GLN A 523 -8.66 32.08 3.98
C GLN A 523 -8.94 32.34 5.47
N ILE A 524 -9.33 31.31 6.21
CA ILE A 524 -9.50 31.35 7.67
C ILE A 524 -8.70 30.25 8.35
N GLU A 525 -8.24 30.50 9.58
CA GLU A 525 -7.68 29.47 10.46
C GLU A 525 -8.71 29.02 11.52
N LYS A 526 -8.73 27.72 11.81
CA LYS A 526 -9.37 27.15 13.01
C LYS A 526 -8.39 26.24 13.76
N LYS A 527 -8.60 26.06 15.06
CA LYS A 527 -7.76 25.21 15.93
C LYS A 527 -8.58 24.10 16.56
N TYR A 528 -8.02 22.90 16.56
CA TYR A 528 -8.63 21.68 17.07
C TYR A 528 -7.67 20.98 18.03
N SER A 529 -8.21 20.23 19.00
CA SER A 529 -7.41 19.36 19.88
C SER A 529 -6.70 18.27 19.08
N ASN A 530 -7.45 17.65 18.18
CA ASN A 530 -7.02 16.60 17.25
C ASN A 530 -7.75 16.79 15.92
N VAL A 531 -7.20 16.25 14.83
CA VAL A 531 -7.84 16.22 13.51
C VAL A 531 -7.94 14.78 13.01
N ILE A 532 -9.12 14.41 12.50
CA ILE A 532 -9.27 13.21 11.68
C ILE A 532 -9.56 13.64 10.25
N SER A 533 -8.63 13.36 9.33
CA SER A 533 -8.83 13.62 7.91
C SER A 533 -9.54 12.44 7.24
N THR A 534 -10.65 12.73 6.56
CA THR A 534 -11.44 11.78 5.75
C THR A 534 -11.40 12.09 4.25
N MET A 535 -10.57 13.08 3.87
CA MET A 535 -10.25 13.40 2.48
C MET A 535 -9.63 12.18 1.79
N SER A 536 -9.83 12.02 0.47
CA SER A 536 -9.03 11.05 -0.28
C SER A 536 -7.55 11.42 -0.16
N MET A 537 -6.66 10.43 -0.16
CA MET A 537 -5.21 10.69 -0.08
C MET A 537 -4.73 11.52 -1.28
N ALA A 538 -5.39 11.36 -2.43
CA ALA A 538 -5.18 12.20 -3.61
C ALA A 538 -5.54 13.69 -3.39
N CYS A 539 -6.59 13.98 -2.61
CA CYS A 539 -6.92 15.36 -2.22
C CYS A 539 -6.04 15.87 -1.07
N LEU A 540 -5.73 15.03 -0.09
CA LEU A 540 -4.84 15.38 1.03
C LEU A 540 -3.44 15.77 0.53
N ARG A 541 -2.96 15.13 -0.54
CA ARG A 541 -1.70 15.48 -1.24
C ARG A 541 -1.65 16.93 -1.75
N MET A 542 -2.80 17.59 -1.93
CA MET A 542 -2.88 18.98 -2.42
C MET A 542 -2.91 20.02 -1.28
N VAL A 543 -2.74 19.58 -0.04
CA VAL A 543 -2.67 20.40 1.19
C VAL A 543 -1.20 20.59 1.56
N ASP A 544 -0.82 21.74 2.13
CA ASP A 544 0.47 21.88 2.82
C ASP A 544 0.45 21.06 4.12
N LEU A 545 1.36 20.08 4.18
CA LEU A 545 1.55 19.13 5.27
C LEU A 545 2.96 19.24 5.88
N ASP A 546 3.73 20.28 5.56
CA ASP A 546 5.12 20.38 6.02
C ASP A 546 5.24 20.69 7.51
N LYS A 547 4.22 21.29 8.11
CA LYS A 547 4.17 21.61 9.54
C LYS A 547 3.22 20.70 10.34
N ILE A 548 2.76 19.59 9.76
CA ILE A 548 2.03 18.51 10.46
C ILE A 548 2.90 17.26 10.68
N TYR A 549 4.20 17.34 10.40
CA TYR A 549 5.22 16.33 10.75
C TYR A 549 4.84 14.90 10.36
N LEU A 550 4.54 14.70 9.08
CA LEU A 550 4.32 13.38 8.48
C LEU A 550 5.63 12.60 8.34
N SER A 551 5.59 11.30 8.65
CA SER A 551 6.73 10.40 8.43
C SER A 551 7.10 10.27 6.96
N ASN A 552 8.35 9.91 6.66
CA ASN A 552 8.77 9.67 5.27
C ASN A 552 7.95 8.55 4.60
N GLY A 553 7.53 7.54 5.38
CA GLY A 553 6.58 6.52 4.93
C GLY A 553 5.20 7.09 4.59
N GLN A 554 4.64 7.96 5.44
CA GLN A 554 3.36 8.64 5.20
C GLN A 554 3.41 9.57 3.98
N ARG A 555 4.47 10.39 3.84
CA ARG A 555 4.69 11.24 2.66
C ARG A 555 4.85 10.41 1.38
N GLY A 556 5.61 9.31 1.45
CA GLY A 556 5.76 8.36 0.36
C GLY A 556 4.41 7.76 -0.05
N ALA A 557 3.63 7.30 0.93
CA ALA A 557 2.33 6.70 0.73
C ALA A 557 1.31 7.66 0.08
N ILE A 558 1.09 8.84 0.67
CA ILE A 558 0.20 9.89 0.14
C ILE A 558 0.58 10.29 -1.31
N ARG A 559 1.86 10.22 -1.66
CA ARG A 559 2.36 10.48 -3.02
C ARG A 559 2.15 9.30 -3.99
N GLN A 560 2.16 8.05 -3.53
CA GLN A 560 2.29 6.86 -4.40
C GLN A 560 1.07 5.92 -4.42
N LEU A 561 0.05 6.16 -3.60
CA LEU A 561 -1.21 5.39 -3.68
C LEU A 561 -1.89 5.60 -5.03
N THR A 562 -2.14 4.49 -5.72
CA THR A 562 -2.98 4.48 -6.91
C THR A 562 -4.46 4.59 -6.50
N TYR A 563 -5.17 5.51 -7.14
CA TYR A 563 -6.64 5.54 -7.14
C TYR A 563 -7.14 5.01 -8.48
N THR A 564 -8.05 4.03 -8.45
CA THR A 564 -8.74 3.53 -9.64
C THR A 564 -9.45 4.70 -10.34
N PRO A 565 -9.17 4.95 -11.63
CA PRO A 565 -10.04 5.78 -12.43
C PRO A 565 -11.32 4.99 -12.72
N SER A 566 -12.46 5.68 -12.64
CA SER A 566 -13.76 5.11 -12.99
C SER A 566 -14.65 6.23 -13.50
N ILE A 567 -15.57 5.88 -14.39
CA ILE A 567 -16.62 6.77 -14.87
C ILE A 567 -17.97 6.08 -14.70
N LYS A 568 -19.04 6.88 -14.61
CA LYS A 568 -20.41 6.40 -14.87
C LYS A 568 -21.14 7.37 -15.79
N ILE A 569 -21.91 6.83 -16.73
CA ILE A 569 -22.81 7.62 -17.58
C ILE A 569 -24.23 7.20 -17.26
N GLY A 570 -24.97 8.06 -16.57
CA GLY A 570 -26.41 7.92 -16.43
C GLY A 570 -27.12 8.44 -17.68
N LEU A 571 -28.11 7.70 -18.19
CA LEU A 571 -29.06 8.16 -19.20
C LEU A 571 -30.48 8.09 -18.65
N GLN A 572 -31.31 9.07 -19.03
CA GLN A 572 -32.77 9.06 -18.89
C GLN A 572 -33.41 8.93 -20.28
N PHE A 573 -34.40 8.04 -20.37
CA PHE A 573 -35.20 7.80 -21.57
C PHE A 573 -36.69 8.07 -21.30
N LYS A 574 -37.53 8.10 -22.34
CA LYS A 574 -39.00 8.20 -22.26
C LYS A 574 -39.58 6.96 -21.60
N THR A 575 -39.25 5.78 -22.13
CA THR A 575 -39.66 4.49 -21.57
C THR A 575 -38.42 3.64 -21.19
N PRO A 576 -38.55 2.70 -20.25
CA PRO A 576 -37.50 1.71 -19.99
C PRO A 576 -37.52 0.65 -21.09
N TRP A 577 -37.03 1.02 -22.27
CA TRP A 577 -37.13 0.21 -23.49
C TRP A 577 -36.51 -1.18 -23.35
N TRP A 578 -35.54 -1.36 -22.45
CA TRP A 578 -34.91 -2.66 -22.15
C TRP A 578 -35.86 -3.65 -21.47
N GLU A 579 -36.91 -3.20 -20.76
CA GLU A 579 -37.92 -4.11 -20.20
C GLU A 579 -38.71 -4.85 -21.29
N LYS A 580 -38.84 -4.23 -22.48
CA LYS A 580 -39.43 -4.87 -23.67
C LYS A 580 -38.60 -6.08 -24.15
N LEU A 581 -37.34 -6.18 -23.72
CA LEU A 581 -36.42 -7.31 -23.96
C LEU A 581 -36.40 -8.32 -22.78
N GLY A 582 -37.30 -8.18 -21.79
CA GLY A 582 -37.34 -9.03 -20.60
C GLY A 582 -36.24 -8.73 -19.57
N ILE A 583 -35.57 -7.57 -19.69
CA ILE A 583 -34.51 -7.16 -18.76
C ILE A 583 -35.11 -6.30 -17.65
N VAL A 584 -34.98 -6.75 -16.40
CA VAL A 584 -35.14 -5.93 -15.19
C VAL A 584 -33.97 -6.24 -14.26
N GLY A 585 -33.30 -5.20 -13.77
CA GLY A 585 -32.06 -5.32 -13.03
C GLY A 585 -30.94 -6.05 -13.80
N GLY A 586 -29.90 -6.44 -13.07
CA GLY A 586 -28.70 -7.06 -13.63
C GLY A 586 -27.79 -6.09 -14.38
N GLN A 587 -26.88 -6.64 -15.17
CA GLN A 587 -25.98 -5.88 -16.03
C GLN A 587 -25.67 -6.66 -17.32
N SER A 588 -25.46 -5.94 -18.43
CA SER A 588 -24.92 -6.46 -19.69
C SER A 588 -23.48 -6.00 -19.88
N SER A 589 -22.64 -6.82 -20.49
CA SER A 589 -21.18 -6.61 -20.52
C SER A 589 -20.58 -6.80 -21.91
N THR A 590 -19.53 -6.06 -22.24
CA THR A 590 -18.95 -6.01 -23.60
C THR A 590 -17.49 -5.58 -23.61
N ASP A 591 -16.77 -5.90 -24.70
CA ASP A 591 -15.45 -5.33 -25.04
C ASP A 591 -15.52 -3.93 -25.68
N ARG A 592 -16.71 -3.47 -26.07
CA ARG A 592 -16.97 -2.11 -26.56
C ARG A 592 -16.67 -1.04 -25.50
N PRO A 593 -16.32 0.21 -25.90
CA PRO A 593 -16.01 1.33 -25.00
C PRO A 593 -16.92 1.54 -23.78
N ILE A 594 -18.23 1.25 -23.87
CA ILE A 594 -19.15 1.36 -22.73
C ILE A 594 -18.90 0.34 -21.59
N ARG A 595 -18.25 -0.79 -21.88
CA ARG A 595 -17.93 -1.95 -21.02
C ARG A 595 -19.10 -2.63 -20.30
N ASP A 596 -19.77 -1.95 -19.38
CA ASP A 596 -20.88 -2.49 -18.57
C ASP A 596 -22.07 -1.55 -18.58
N VAL A 597 -23.25 -2.08 -18.94
CA VAL A 597 -24.55 -1.42 -18.81
C VAL A 597 -25.26 -1.99 -17.57
N VAL A 598 -25.70 -1.14 -16.65
CA VAL A 598 -26.39 -1.56 -15.42
C VAL A 598 -27.83 -1.04 -15.43
N TYR A 599 -28.78 -1.96 -15.32
CA TYR A 599 -30.21 -1.67 -15.28
C TYR A 599 -30.66 -1.46 -13.82
N PRO A 600 -31.63 -0.57 -13.56
CA PRO A 600 -32.14 -0.36 -12.20
C PRO A 600 -32.80 -1.64 -11.67
N SER A 601 -32.60 -1.89 -10.37
CA SER A 601 -33.38 -2.88 -9.60
C SER A 601 -34.55 -2.24 -8.85
N TYR A 602 -34.63 -0.91 -8.88
CA TYR A 602 -35.62 -0.07 -8.21
C TYR A 602 -36.55 0.61 -9.22
N GLY A 603 -37.76 0.95 -8.77
CA GLY A 603 -38.83 1.36 -9.67
C GLY A 603 -39.21 0.32 -10.74
N PRO A 604 -39.37 -0.98 -10.43
CA PRO A 604 -40.14 -1.88 -11.30
C PRO A 604 -41.64 -1.59 -11.17
N ASP A 605 -42.45 -2.22 -12.04
CA ASP A 605 -43.91 -2.13 -12.02
C ASP A 605 -44.59 -3.34 -11.34
N GLN A 606 -45.87 -3.56 -11.66
CA GLN A 606 -46.69 -4.68 -11.17
C GLN A 606 -46.12 -6.08 -11.46
N SER A 607 -45.10 -6.21 -12.33
CA SER A 607 -44.32 -7.45 -12.48
C SER A 607 -43.59 -7.89 -11.20
N HIS A 608 -43.33 -6.98 -10.27
CA HIS A 608 -42.62 -7.26 -9.02
C HIS A 608 -43.59 -7.40 -7.86
N THR A 609 -43.75 -8.63 -7.37
CA THR A 609 -44.76 -9.04 -6.38
C THR A 609 -44.69 -8.29 -5.04
N GLY A 610 -43.53 -7.73 -4.68
CA GLY A 610 -43.33 -6.89 -3.49
C GLY A 610 -43.54 -5.38 -3.68
N TYR A 611 -43.71 -4.88 -4.92
CA TYR A 611 -43.64 -3.45 -5.25
C TYR A 611 -44.83 -2.96 -6.08
N GLN A 612 -46.04 -3.26 -5.63
CA GLN A 612 -47.26 -2.81 -6.30
C GLN A 612 -47.40 -1.27 -6.29
N ASN A 613 -47.87 -0.71 -7.41
CA ASN A 613 -48.23 0.70 -7.62
C ASN A 613 -47.08 1.72 -7.75
N PHE A 614 -45.83 1.30 -7.95
CA PHE A 614 -44.73 2.22 -8.23
C PHE A 614 -44.59 2.58 -9.73
N LYS A 615 -44.10 3.80 -10.01
CA LYS A 615 -43.72 4.23 -11.36
C LYS A 615 -42.40 3.59 -11.79
N LYS A 616 -42.28 3.29 -13.08
CA LYS A 616 -41.06 2.73 -13.67
C LYS A 616 -39.84 3.66 -13.53
N SER A 617 -38.65 3.08 -13.36
CA SER A 617 -37.40 3.76 -13.66
C SER A 617 -37.04 3.57 -15.14
N ASN A 618 -37.06 4.67 -15.89
CA ASN A 618 -36.54 4.80 -17.26
C ASN A 618 -35.14 5.44 -17.26
N CYS A 619 -34.45 5.40 -16.12
CA CYS A 619 -33.05 5.78 -15.97
C CYS A 619 -32.17 4.51 -15.95
N MET A 620 -31.00 4.55 -16.59
CA MET A 620 -30.02 3.46 -16.57
C MET A 620 -28.59 3.98 -16.45
N ILE A 621 -27.65 3.11 -16.07
CA ILE A 621 -26.22 3.38 -16.14
C ILE A 621 -25.70 2.79 -17.46
N ALA A 622 -25.69 3.61 -18.52
CA ALA A 622 -25.32 3.21 -19.88
C ALA A 622 -23.83 2.89 -20.07
N SER A 623 -22.99 3.29 -19.12
CA SER A 623 -21.60 2.82 -19.01
C SER A 623 -21.14 2.93 -17.55
N TYR A 624 -20.57 1.85 -17.01
CA TYR A 624 -19.85 1.85 -15.72
C TYR A 624 -18.46 1.21 -15.86
N SER A 625 -17.53 1.93 -16.47
CA SER A 625 -16.16 1.44 -16.70
C SER A 625 -15.16 1.93 -15.64
N GLY A 626 -13.99 1.27 -15.60
CA GLY A 626 -12.85 1.61 -14.75
C GLY A 626 -11.53 1.41 -15.46
N MET A 627 -10.42 1.69 -14.78
CA MET A 627 -9.06 1.56 -15.34
C MET A 627 -8.93 2.29 -16.69
N GLN A 628 -8.21 1.73 -17.67
CA GLN A 628 -7.89 2.41 -18.92
C GLN A 628 -9.13 2.81 -19.74
N ASP A 629 -10.21 2.02 -19.67
CA ASP A 629 -11.46 2.27 -20.38
C ASP A 629 -12.13 3.56 -19.88
N SER A 630 -12.12 3.76 -18.56
CA SER A 630 -12.68 4.96 -17.94
C SER A 630 -11.88 6.23 -18.25
N GLN A 631 -10.55 6.13 -18.42
CA GLN A 631 -9.73 7.28 -18.80
C GLN A 631 -9.98 7.71 -20.26
N ARG A 632 -10.17 6.73 -21.16
CA ARG A 632 -10.58 6.98 -22.56
C ARG A 632 -11.94 7.70 -22.62
N MET A 633 -12.95 7.14 -21.96
CA MET A 633 -14.31 7.69 -21.93
C MET A 633 -14.38 9.04 -21.19
N GLY A 634 -13.71 9.14 -20.04
CA GLY A 634 -13.58 10.35 -19.24
C GLY A 634 -13.03 11.51 -20.06
N GLY A 635 -12.08 11.26 -20.97
CA GLY A 635 -11.57 12.22 -21.96
C GLY A 635 -12.66 13.10 -22.60
N LEU A 636 -13.74 12.47 -23.07
CA LEU A 636 -14.85 13.10 -23.79
C LEU A 636 -15.86 13.87 -22.90
N MET A 637 -15.81 13.72 -21.57
CA MET A 637 -16.81 14.27 -20.64
C MET A 637 -16.65 15.79 -20.38
N LYS A 638 -16.57 16.60 -21.44
CA LYS A 638 -16.21 18.03 -21.39
C LYS A 638 -17.34 18.97 -20.91
N GLY A 639 -18.55 18.46 -20.71
CA GLY A 639 -19.73 19.23 -20.30
C GLY A 639 -20.75 19.37 -21.43
N ARG A 640 -21.87 20.05 -21.16
CA ARG A 640 -22.96 20.19 -22.13
C ARG A 640 -22.67 21.24 -23.20
N GLY A 641 -23.15 21.01 -24.41
CA GLY A 641 -23.01 21.90 -25.56
C GLY A 641 -21.68 21.79 -26.32
N THR A 642 -20.73 20.94 -25.91
CA THR A 642 -19.41 20.84 -26.55
C THR A 642 -19.39 19.82 -27.70
N PRO A 643 -18.38 19.83 -28.59
CA PRO A 643 -18.22 18.79 -29.60
C PRO A 643 -18.05 17.38 -28.99
N GLU A 644 -17.38 17.28 -27.84
CA GLU A 644 -17.09 16.01 -27.18
C GLU A 644 -18.31 15.39 -26.49
N GLU A 645 -19.29 16.19 -26.03
CA GLU A 645 -20.61 15.69 -25.62
C GLU A 645 -21.26 14.89 -26.75
N LYS A 646 -21.24 15.44 -27.98
CA LYS A 646 -21.89 14.82 -29.13
C LYS A 646 -21.21 13.51 -29.52
N ILE A 647 -19.86 13.49 -29.48
CA ILE A 647 -19.06 12.29 -29.71
C ILE A 647 -19.32 11.24 -28.62
N LEU A 648 -19.43 11.66 -27.36
CA LEU A 648 -19.72 10.77 -26.22
C LEU A 648 -21.11 10.13 -26.33
N LEU A 649 -22.14 10.92 -26.62
CA LEU A 649 -23.51 10.44 -26.73
C LEU A 649 -23.71 9.55 -27.97
N ASP A 650 -23.18 9.93 -29.12
CA ASP A 650 -23.20 9.08 -30.33
C ASP A 650 -22.51 7.73 -30.10
N LEU A 651 -21.32 7.73 -29.48
CA LEU A 651 -20.61 6.50 -29.11
C LEU A 651 -21.46 5.63 -28.17
N VAL A 652 -22.01 6.20 -27.09
CA VAL A 652 -22.82 5.45 -26.13
C VAL A 652 -24.09 4.89 -26.78
N MET A 653 -24.80 5.68 -27.60
CA MET A 653 -26.02 5.22 -28.26
C MET A 653 -25.73 4.13 -29.30
N ARG A 654 -24.65 4.23 -30.08
CA ARG A 654 -24.25 3.18 -31.04
C ARG A 654 -23.80 1.88 -30.37
N ASP A 655 -23.08 1.97 -29.25
CA ASP A 655 -22.68 0.77 -28.50
C ASP A 655 -23.88 0.14 -27.76
N LEU A 656 -24.80 0.94 -27.21
CA LEU A 656 -26.07 0.44 -26.68
C LEU A 656 -26.89 -0.28 -27.77
N ALA A 657 -27.03 0.32 -28.95
CA ALA A 657 -27.74 -0.27 -30.09
C ALA A 657 -27.16 -1.63 -30.48
N ALA A 658 -25.83 -1.73 -30.61
CA ALA A 658 -25.13 -2.97 -30.96
C ALA A 658 -25.19 -4.05 -29.86
N LEU A 659 -25.11 -3.67 -28.58
CA LEU A 659 -25.19 -4.60 -27.44
C LEU A 659 -26.59 -5.21 -27.27
N HIS A 660 -27.65 -4.47 -27.59
CA HIS A 660 -29.04 -4.92 -27.43
C HIS A 660 -29.69 -5.38 -28.74
N ASN A 661 -28.99 -5.26 -29.88
CA ASN A 661 -29.49 -5.53 -31.23
C ASN A 661 -30.79 -4.74 -31.57
N VAL A 662 -30.77 -3.44 -31.31
CA VAL A 662 -31.86 -2.47 -31.60
C VAL A 662 -31.36 -1.38 -32.55
N ASN A 663 -32.27 -0.63 -33.19
CA ASN A 663 -31.85 0.53 -34.00
C ASN A 663 -31.36 1.68 -33.10
N VAL A 664 -30.30 2.36 -33.52
CA VAL A 664 -29.78 3.55 -32.82
C VAL A 664 -30.75 4.73 -32.90
N ASP A 665 -31.51 4.86 -34.00
CA ASP A 665 -32.52 5.92 -34.12
C ASP A 665 -33.67 5.73 -33.12
N ASP A 666 -34.03 4.49 -32.78
CA ASP A 666 -35.06 4.20 -31.77
C ASP A 666 -34.58 4.62 -30.37
N LEU A 667 -33.29 4.43 -30.06
CA LEU A 667 -32.69 4.91 -28.81
C LEU A 667 -32.64 6.44 -28.75
N TRP A 668 -32.33 7.12 -29.85
CA TRP A 668 -32.39 8.57 -29.94
C TRP A 668 -33.84 9.10 -29.86
N ASN A 669 -34.81 8.40 -30.44
CA ASN A 669 -36.23 8.72 -30.31
C ASN A 669 -36.73 8.55 -28.87
N GLU A 670 -36.17 7.62 -28.09
CA GLU A 670 -36.47 7.42 -26.67
C GLU A 670 -35.64 8.34 -25.73
N TYR A 671 -34.59 9.05 -26.19
CA TYR A 671 -33.71 9.85 -25.32
C TYR A 671 -34.41 11.08 -24.70
N GLU A 672 -34.07 11.37 -23.43
CA GLU A 672 -34.51 12.56 -22.67
C GLU A 672 -33.34 13.34 -22.07
N ASP A 673 -32.44 12.69 -21.33
CA ASP A 673 -31.31 13.38 -20.68
C ASP A 673 -30.10 12.48 -20.38
N TYR A 674 -28.95 13.09 -20.04
CA TYR A 674 -27.74 12.40 -19.59
C TYR A 674 -27.02 13.12 -18.44
N TYR A 675 -26.30 12.35 -17.63
CA TYR A 675 -25.35 12.89 -16.66
C TYR A 675 -24.11 11.98 -16.61
N PRO A 676 -22.96 12.44 -17.14
CA PRO A 676 -21.70 11.73 -17.05
C PRO A 676 -20.92 12.17 -15.79
N TRP A 677 -20.23 11.23 -15.16
CA TRP A 677 -19.35 11.51 -14.03
C TRP A 677 -17.99 10.81 -14.19
N ASP A 678 -16.92 11.59 -13.97
CA ASP A 678 -15.53 11.14 -13.95
C ASP A 678 -14.93 11.49 -12.59
N PHE A 679 -14.60 10.47 -11.80
CA PHE A 679 -14.11 10.64 -10.44
C PHE A 679 -12.73 11.34 -10.36
N TYR A 680 -11.96 11.37 -11.46
CA TYR A 680 -10.71 12.14 -11.54
C TYR A 680 -10.92 13.61 -11.91
N ARG A 681 -12.10 13.99 -12.44
CA ARG A 681 -12.47 15.40 -12.70
C ARG A 681 -13.07 16.10 -11.49
N ASP A 682 -13.56 15.35 -10.50
CA ASP A 682 -14.05 15.93 -9.25
C ASP A 682 -12.89 16.34 -8.33
N GLN A 683 -12.79 17.66 -8.11
CA GLN A 683 -11.74 18.31 -7.33
C GLN A 683 -11.81 18.07 -5.80
N PHE A 684 -12.73 17.24 -5.33
CA PHE A 684 -12.86 16.80 -3.94
C PHE A 684 -12.71 15.27 -3.78
N GLN A 685 -12.42 14.56 -4.88
CA GLN A 685 -12.20 13.11 -4.92
C GLN A 685 -10.87 12.75 -5.57
N LEU A 686 -10.58 13.29 -6.76
CA LEU A 686 -9.34 13.05 -7.53
C LEU A 686 -9.03 11.54 -7.74
N GLY A 687 -10.07 10.76 -8.00
CA GLY A 687 -10.02 9.29 -8.12
C GLY A 687 -11.24 8.62 -7.49
N ALA A 688 -11.63 7.42 -7.96
CA ALA A 688 -12.87 6.77 -7.51
C ALA A 688 -12.71 6.11 -6.13
N PHE A 689 -11.65 5.32 -5.96
CA PHE A 689 -11.28 4.63 -4.73
C PHE A 689 -9.84 4.15 -4.84
N CYS A 690 -9.21 3.82 -3.71
CA CYS A 690 -7.86 3.24 -3.77
C CYS A 690 -7.87 1.87 -4.46
N GLN A 691 -6.76 1.55 -5.12
CA GLN A 691 -6.51 0.26 -5.76
C GLN A 691 -5.01 0.05 -5.69
N PHE A 692 -4.56 -0.74 -4.74
CA PHE A 692 -3.15 -0.85 -4.42
C PHE A 692 -2.36 -1.55 -5.53
N GLY A 693 -1.20 -0.97 -5.83
CA GLY A 693 -0.17 -1.62 -6.63
C GLY A 693 0.49 -2.77 -5.86
N PRO A 694 1.21 -3.67 -6.54
CA PRO A 694 1.94 -4.75 -5.86
C PRO A 694 2.89 -4.21 -4.80
N GLY A 695 2.90 -4.85 -3.63
CA GLY A 695 3.69 -4.48 -2.46
C GLY A 695 3.11 -3.33 -1.62
N GLN A 696 2.01 -2.70 -2.03
CA GLN A 696 1.46 -1.57 -1.26
C GLN A 696 0.75 -2.00 0.04
N PHE A 697 0.15 -3.20 0.13
CA PHE A 697 -0.37 -3.72 1.40
C PHE A 697 0.74 -4.14 2.38
N LYS A 698 1.89 -4.62 1.87
CA LYS A 698 3.04 -5.01 2.70
C LYS A 698 3.89 -3.83 3.14
N TYR A 699 4.14 -2.85 2.26
CA TYR A 699 5.12 -1.77 2.48
C TYR A 699 4.57 -0.34 2.53
N THR A 700 3.31 -0.09 2.16
CA THR A 700 2.72 1.28 2.16
C THR A 700 1.59 1.43 3.19
N TYR A 701 0.72 0.43 3.30
CA TYR A 701 -0.45 0.42 4.18
C TYR A 701 -0.18 0.67 5.68
N PRO A 702 0.90 0.14 6.30
CA PRO A 702 1.16 0.37 7.73
C PRO A 702 1.31 1.86 8.07
N TYR A 703 1.99 2.63 7.22
CA TYR A 703 2.21 4.06 7.43
C TYR A 703 0.93 4.90 7.35
N LEU A 704 -0.03 4.49 6.51
CA LEU A 704 -1.32 5.18 6.31
C LEU A 704 -2.32 4.90 7.44
N THR A 705 -2.18 3.77 8.13
CA THR A 705 -3.09 3.32 9.18
C THR A 705 -2.61 3.68 10.59
N GLN A 706 -1.38 4.20 10.69
CA GLN A 706 -0.80 4.88 11.84
C GLN A 706 -1.27 6.36 11.94
N PRO A 707 -1.28 6.96 13.16
CA PRO A 707 -1.42 8.41 13.33
C PRO A 707 -0.16 9.17 12.86
N ALA A 708 -0.26 10.50 12.82
CA ALA A 708 0.79 11.42 12.38
C ALA A 708 0.85 12.70 13.23
N SER A 709 1.85 13.56 12.98
CA SER A 709 2.30 14.67 13.84
C SER A 709 3.01 14.26 15.13
N ARG A 710 3.82 15.15 15.72
CA ARG A 710 4.77 14.80 16.82
C ARG A 710 4.06 14.33 18.08
N GLN A 711 2.85 14.82 18.32
CA GLN A 711 1.98 14.39 19.41
C GLN A 711 0.80 13.55 18.90
N GLN A 712 0.90 12.91 17.73
CA GLN A 712 -0.12 12.00 17.15
C GLN A 712 -1.48 12.64 16.80
N ARG A 713 -1.57 13.98 16.79
CA ARG A 713 -2.83 14.72 16.67
C ARG A 713 -3.50 14.71 15.30
N LEU A 714 -2.94 14.02 14.31
CA LEU A 714 -3.55 13.80 13.00
C LEU A 714 -3.80 12.29 12.80
N HIS A 715 -5.07 11.91 12.60
CA HIS A 715 -5.46 10.56 12.20
C HIS A 715 -6.03 10.57 10.78
N PHE A 716 -5.86 9.46 10.06
CA PHE A 716 -6.45 9.25 8.74
C PHE A 716 -7.61 8.26 8.83
N ALA A 717 -8.71 8.55 8.13
CA ALA A 717 -9.82 7.63 7.90
C ALA A 717 -10.29 7.68 6.43
N GLY A 718 -11.02 6.66 6.00
CA GLY A 718 -11.52 6.52 4.63
C GLY A 718 -11.26 5.12 4.09
N ASP A 719 -11.75 4.85 2.87
CA ASP A 719 -11.56 3.56 2.20
C ASP A 719 -10.07 3.17 2.13
N ALA A 720 -9.20 4.06 1.64
CA ALA A 720 -7.75 3.86 1.48
C ALA A 720 -6.94 3.56 2.78
N THR A 721 -7.62 3.46 3.92
CA THR A 721 -7.05 3.09 5.23
C THR A 721 -7.88 1.97 5.90
N SER A 722 -8.40 1.10 5.04
CA SER A 722 -9.06 -0.19 5.30
C SER A 722 -8.62 -1.20 4.23
N THR A 723 -8.94 -2.48 4.41
CA THR A 723 -8.71 -3.56 3.44
C THR A 723 -9.86 -3.74 2.45
N PHE A 724 -10.94 -2.96 2.57
CA PHE A 724 -12.14 -3.04 1.73
C PHE A 724 -12.32 -1.78 0.89
N HIS A 725 -11.35 -1.51 0.02
CA HIS A 725 -11.36 -0.35 -0.89
C HIS A 725 -12.59 -0.34 -1.80
N GLY A 726 -13.07 0.86 -2.15
CA GLY A 726 -14.27 1.03 -2.99
C GLY A 726 -15.61 0.74 -2.30
N TRP A 727 -15.61 0.18 -1.08
CA TRP A 727 -16.82 -0.17 -0.33
C TRP A 727 -17.07 0.77 0.85
N VAL A 728 -18.35 0.92 1.21
CA VAL A 728 -18.75 1.68 2.42
C VAL A 728 -18.22 1.01 3.69
N ALA A 729 -18.16 -0.32 3.76
CA ALA A 729 -17.63 -1.02 4.92
C ALA A 729 -16.20 -0.61 5.26
N GLY A 730 -15.30 -0.52 4.27
CA GLY A 730 -13.94 -0.03 4.47
C GLY A 730 -13.89 1.40 5.02
N ALA A 731 -14.69 2.29 4.44
CA ALA A 731 -14.83 3.67 4.91
C ALA A 731 -15.36 3.78 6.36
N LEU A 732 -16.19 2.84 6.82
CA LEU A 732 -16.72 2.77 8.19
C LEU A 732 -15.73 2.09 9.17
N ASN A 733 -15.05 1.01 8.76
CA ASN A 733 -14.06 0.30 9.57
C ASN A 733 -12.83 1.17 9.84
N SER A 734 -12.39 1.91 8.83
CA SER A 734 -11.32 2.89 8.97
C SER A 734 -11.71 4.08 9.87
N ALA A 735 -12.97 4.53 9.82
CA ALA A 735 -13.50 5.53 10.74
C ALA A 735 -13.53 5.02 12.20
N TRP A 736 -13.94 3.77 12.42
CA TRP A 736 -13.87 3.10 13.73
C TRP A 736 -12.42 3.01 14.24
N ARG A 737 -11.46 2.59 13.39
CA ARG A 737 -10.02 2.55 13.73
C ARG A 737 -9.52 3.94 14.13
N ALA A 738 -9.84 4.97 13.35
CA ALA A 738 -9.33 6.32 13.59
C ALA A 738 -9.83 6.89 14.93
N VAL A 739 -11.09 6.65 15.32
CA VAL A 739 -11.58 7.07 16.64
C VAL A 739 -10.96 6.23 17.77
N LEU A 740 -10.76 4.92 17.60
CA LEU A 740 -10.07 4.12 18.63
C LEU A 740 -8.60 4.54 18.79
N GLY A 741 -7.88 4.79 17.70
CA GLY A 741 -6.52 5.31 17.73
C GLY A 741 -6.43 6.69 18.40
N LEU A 742 -7.40 7.56 18.14
CA LEU A 742 -7.54 8.86 18.82
C LEU A 742 -7.78 8.71 20.33
N LEU A 743 -8.74 7.87 20.74
CA LEU A 743 -9.04 7.62 22.17
C LEU A 743 -7.86 7.00 22.94
N LEU A 744 -7.06 6.16 22.28
CA LEU A 744 -5.88 5.52 22.88
C LEU A 744 -4.66 6.46 22.96
N ALA A 745 -4.49 7.37 21.99
CA ALA A 745 -3.39 8.33 21.98
C ALA A 745 -3.65 9.56 22.86
N HIS A 746 -4.93 9.96 23.01
CA HIS A 746 -5.31 11.23 23.63
C HIS A 746 -6.40 11.08 24.71
N PRO A 747 -6.06 10.63 25.92
CA PRO A 747 -7.03 10.55 27.01
C PRO A 747 -7.63 11.90 27.41
N GLU A 748 -6.97 13.03 27.08
CA GLU A 748 -7.47 14.39 27.38
C GLU A 748 -8.71 14.79 26.57
N ILE A 749 -9.11 14.03 25.54
CA ILE A 749 -10.37 14.28 24.83
C ILE A 749 -11.59 13.73 25.58
N ASN A 750 -11.38 12.91 26.62
CA ASN A 750 -12.47 12.34 27.40
C ASN A 750 -13.21 13.45 28.18
N PRO A 751 -14.50 13.75 27.87
CA PRO A 751 -15.25 14.76 28.59
C PRO A 751 -15.57 14.37 30.04
N ASN A 752 -15.41 13.08 30.39
CA ASN A 752 -15.68 12.54 31.71
C ASN A 752 -14.52 11.64 32.20
N PRO A 753 -13.47 12.20 32.82
CA PRO A 753 -12.31 11.43 33.29
C PRO A 753 -12.58 10.30 34.31
N SER A 754 -13.79 10.17 34.85
CA SER A 754 -14.18 9.04 35.70
C SER A 754 -14.78 7.84 34.94
N GLU A 755 -14.82 7.88 33.61
CA GLU A 755 -15.39 6.85 32.75
C GLU A 755 -14.34 6.31 31.77
N ASP A 756 -14.23 4.98 31.66
CA ASP A 756 -13.43 4.34 30.60
C ASP A 756 -14.13 4.53 29.25
N ILE A 757 -13.74 5.60 28.57
CA ILE A 757 -14.26 5.98 27.26
C ILE A 757 -13.91 4.97 26.15
N VAL A 758 -12.84 4.18 26.32
CA VAL A 758 -12.44 3.13 25.36
C VAL A 758 -13.34 1.89 25.53
N ALA A 759 -13.64 1.48 26.77
CA ALA A 759 -14.65 0.47 27.05
C ALA A 759 -16.04 0.92 26.59
N LYS A 760 -16.44 2.17 26.90
CA LYS A 760 -17.69 2.79 26.43
C LYS A 760 -17.81 2.72 24.91
N PHE A 761 -16.77 3.14 24.19
CA PHE A 761 -16.71 3.08 22.72
C PHE A 761 -16.90 1.65 22.20
N LYS A 762 -16.13 0.68 22.72
CA LYS A 762 -16.24 -0.74 22.32
C LYS A 762 -17.63 -1.32 22.60
N ASN A 763 -18.24 -0.97 23.72
CA ASN A 763 -19.59 -1.41 24.10
C ASN A 763 -20.69 -0.83 23.20
N LEU A 764 -20.52 0.40 22.68
CA LEU A 764 -21.52 1.08 21.84
C LEU A 764 -21.33 0.84 20.33
N TRP A 765 -20.11 0.55 19.88
CA TRP A 765 -19.74 0.47 18.45
C TRP A 765 -19.19 -0.89 18.01
N GLY A 766 -19.10 -1.85 18.94
CA GLY A 766 -18.67 -3.22 18.69
C GLY A 766 -17.18 -3.36 18.38
N PRO A 767 -16.69 -4.61 18.15
CA PRO A 767 -15.39 -4.87 17.55
C PRO A 767 -15.36 -4.46 16.07
N SER A 768 -14.20 -4.52 15.43
CA SER A 768 -14.01 -4.36 13.98
C SER A 768 -13.85 -5.71 13.30
N GLU A 769 -14.41 -5.85 12.10
CA GLU A 769 -14.26 -7.00 11.21
C GLU A 769 -12.83 -7.12 10.64
N GLU A 770 -12.05 -6.04 10.73
CA GLU A 770 -10.70 -5.89 10.17
C GLU A 770 -9.61 -5.72 11.24
N TRP A 771 -9.94 -5.15 12.41
CA TRP A 771 -8.95 -4.54 13.32
C TRP A 771 -9.05 -5.06 14.77
N ASP A 772 -8.00 -5.71 15.28
CA ASP A 772 -7.84 -5.96 16.73
C ASP A 772 -7.44 -4.63 17.44
N PRO A 773 -8.10 -4.26 18.55
CA PRO A 773 -7.63 -3.19 19.44
C PRO A 773 -6.14 -3.25 19.86
N LYS A 774 -5.53 -4.44 19.90
CA LYS A 774 -4.09 -4.64 20.16
C LYS A 774 -3.24 -4.09 19.02
N ASP A 775 -3.57 -4.42 17.77
CA ASP A 775 -2.84 -3.95 16.60
C ASP A 775 -2.87 -2.43 16.51
N ILE A 776 -4.02 -1.82 16.85
CA ILE A 776 -4.17 -0.36 16.91
C ILE A 776 -3.29 0.25 18.01
N ALA A 777 -3.19 -0.39 19.18
CA ALA A 777 -2.27 0.07 20.24
C ALA A 777 -0.79 -0.02 19.79
N VAL A 778 -0.41 -1.10 19.09
CA VAL A 778 0.92 -1.27 18.50
C VAL A 778 1.18 -0.24 17.40
N HIS A 779 0.21 0.04 16.53
CA HIS A 779 0.31 1.07 15.49
C HIS A 779 0.50 2.47 16.09
N ASN A 780 -0.25 2.82 17.14
CA ASN A 780 -0.05 4.07 17.87
C ASN A 780 1.37 4.13 18.46
N TYR A 781 1.85 3.08 19.13
CA TYR A 781 3.19 3.05 19.71
C TYR A 781 4.30 3.25 18.66
N ILE A 782 4.25 2.47 17.56
CA ILE A 782 5.24 2.57 16.47
C ILE A 782 5.25 3.98 15.86
N ALA A 783 4.08 4.59 15.66
CA ALA A 783 4.00 5.95 15.14
C ALA A 783 4.63 6.98 16.10
N GLN A 784 4.57 6.76 17.41
CA GLN A 784 5.18 7.66 18.40
C GLN A 784 6.71 7.63 18.30
N GLU A 785 7.31 6.43 18.21
CA GLU A 785 8.76 6.28 18.08
C GLU A 785 9.28 6.78 16.72
N LEU A 786 8.57 6.49 15.63
CA LEU A 786 8.93 6.99 14.29
C LEU A 786 8.96 8.53 14.23
N THR A 787 8.03 9.22 14.89
CA THR A 787 8.01 10.69 14.87
C THR A 787 8.99 11.32 15.88
N LYS A 788 9.32 10.66 16.99
CA LYS A 788 10.46 11.07 17.86
C LYS A 788 11.78 11.10 17.09
N ILE A 789 12.04 10.06 16.28
CA ILE A 789 13.26 9.96 15.45
C ILE A 789 13.36 11.12 14.45
N GLN A 790 12.23 11.56 13.86
CA GLN A 790 12.21 12.71 12.95
C GLN A 790 12.19 14.09 13.64
N ALA A 791 11.92 14.16 14.94
CA ALA A 791 11.91 15.42 15.70
C ALA A 791 13.30 15.76 16.30
N THR A 792 14.31 14.92 16.06
CA THR A 792 15.70 15.16 16.47
C THR A 792 16.45 15.84 15.32
N PRO A 793 17.15 16.98 15.54
CA PRO A 793 17.91 17.69 14.50
C PRO A 793 19.09 16.91 13.92
#